data_AF-A0AAJ1BFD2-F1
#
_entry.id   AF-A0AAJ1BFD2-F1
#
_cell.length_a   1.000
_cell.length_b   1.000
_cell.length_c   1.000
_cell.angle_alpha   90.00
_cell.angle_beta   90.00
_cell.angle_gamma   90.00
#
_symmetry.space_group_name_H-M   'P 1'
#
loop_
_entity.id
_entity.type
_entity.pdbx_description
1 polymer ?
#
loop_
_entity_poly.entity_id
_entity_poly.type
_entity_poly.pdbx_seq_one_letter_code
_entity_poly.pdbx_strand_id
1 'polypeptide(L)'
;MMNAHNSKLALLLAASAIGLTACGGSDGSDGNPGNPGGEPAGAISELHFTFDDTRINDGITNVEFTVTNEEDKPVIGLQKMRFYAEQLLPEGATGAGNSSQWEYLLDETCDQPAGKCPGTFVDHKNGRYSYTFAANLADSTRSEYKAQLAQRLVIRNYNVPLPDGTTVPGTTALTDFMGDSGADAFYSRKIVATESCNACHGDVQEAGHMTGDVNFCASCHTPGRVSDGKEFNVFIHDIHFNLDEADNKIKPAFGVAALENCQSCHVEKEVAPDWANWSRIPTAQSCGSCHTNIDFAAGKGHSQQVDNSNCVACHNSDWTAELHSAQGQVAKEVVAKLGMDAMLQGNDDNTATLTLTITDAAGNAVDASSLIAKIQRIETITNVGPNFPIMGYNPSPGSGEKKVTKDLVKAGALQADVTVVDGKLVYTTPALPFGAGDTNTAFTFIGLDMCVSGTDFVDCGDGVASQSMKAQLAHGTKAGETANFRHIDSVNFATCQGCHGETFDIHKGYHAGFIMSEQLGREVNGKLTVGVDACVTCHTPDGTYSGGAKKGAFEMKLHVVHGQESVFNNCSQCHNDFNLNAFKAKGALATSAGKYTTPITATCTSCHAPESIGHGLTNMGAIVDGDYVEANQAAQQETCFFCHQPTVADHTVVKM
;
A
#
# COMPACT_ATOMS: atom_id res chain seq x y z
N MET A 1 -43.31 13.96 3.65
CA MET A 1 -43.48 15.03 2.64
C MET A 1 -42.51 14.72 1.52
N MET A 2 -43.03 14.26 0.39
CA MET A 2 -42.29 14.01 -0.84
C MET A 2 -41.92 15.33 -1.50
N ASN A 3 -40.77 15.38 -2.18
CA ASN A 3 -40.49 16.14 -3.40
C ASN A 3 -39.02 15.95 -3.77
N ALA A 4 -38.59 15.76 -5.01
CA ALA A 4 -39.20 15.33 -6.26
C ALA A 4 -38.02 15.14 -7.23
N HIS A 5 -37.95 14.00 -7.91
CA HIS A 5 -37.03 13.77 -9.04
C HIS A 5 -37.60 14.46 -10.30
N ASN A 6 -36.78 15.24 -11.00
CA ASN A 6 -37.13 15.80 -12.31
C ASN A 6 -36.53 14.93 -13.43
N SER A 7 -37.38 14.12 -14.08
CA SER A 7 -37.12 13.54 -15.40
C SER A 7 -37.80 14.40 -16.47
N LYS A 8 -37.06 14.78 -17.51
CA LYS A 8 -37.58 15.51 -18.67
C LYS A 8 -37.88 14.52 -19.79
N LEU A 9 -39.17 14.36 -20.08
CA LEU A 9 -39.69 13.76 -21.32
C LEU A 9 -40.42 14.83 -22.14
N ALA A 10 -40.61 14.52 -23.43
CA ALA A 10 -41.31 15.24 -24.50
C ALA A 10 -40.37 16.07 -25.40
N LEU A 11 -40.45 15.98 -26.74
CA LEU A 11 -41.67 15.89 -27.55
C LEU A 11 -41.34 15.35 -28.96
N LEU A 12 -42.04 14.30 -29.41
CA LEU A 12 -42.15 13.93 -30.82
C LEU A 12 -43.22 14.78 -31.51
N LEU A 13 -42.91 15.35 -32.67
CA LEU A 13 -43.88 15.88 -33.61
C LEU A 13 -43.69 15.19 -34.96
N ALA A 14 -44.65 14.33 -35.31
CA ALA A 14 -44.79 13.76 -36.64
C ALA A 14 -45.66 14.69 -37.50
N ALA A 15 -45.19 15.01 -38.70
CA ALA A 15 -46.02 15.56 -39.76
C ALA A 15 -45.68 14.83 -41.07
N SER A 16 -46.63 14.03 -41.53
CA SER A 16 -46.64 13.33 -42.80
C SER A 16 -47.23 14.23 -43.89
N ALA A 17 -46.55 14.30 -45.04
CA ALA A 17 -47.13 14.75 -46.31
C ALA A 17 -46.60 13.84 -47.43
N ILE A 18 -47.54 13.22 -48.16
CA ILE A 18 -47.30 12.34 -49.31
C ILE A 18 -47.51 13.15 -50.59
N GLY A 19 -46.67 12.96 -51.62
CA GLY A 19 -46.99 13.38 -52.99
C GLY A 19 -45.93 13.20 -54.08
N LEU A 20 -45.98 12.06 -54.78
CA LEU A 20 -45.66 11.79 -56.21
C LEU A 20 -44.21 11.84 -56.77
N THR A 21 -43.67 10.62 -56.95
CA THR A 21 -43.03 9.99 -58.14
C THR A 21 -42.21 10.82 -59.15
N ALA A 22 -40.92 10.47 -59.26
CA ALA A 22 -40.19 10.34 -60.53
C ALA A 22 -39.02 9.36 -60.38
N CYS A 23 -38.86 8.45 -61.34
CA CYS A 23 -37.81 7.42 -61.40
C CYS A 23 -36.40 8.00 -61.55
N GLY A 24 -35.43 7.49 -60.80
CA GLY A 24 -33.99 7.68 -60.98
C GLY A 24 -33.25 6.70 -60.06
N GLY A 25 -32.25 5.98 -60.57
CA GLY A 25 -31.62 4.81 -59.95
C GLY A 25 -31.10 5.02 -58.53
N SER A 26 -31.17 3.96 -57.72
CA SER A 26 -30.55 3.92 -56.39
C SER A 26 -29.07 3.65 -56.53
N ASP A 27 -28.28 4.71 -56.46
CA ASP A 27 -26.89 4.60 -56.01
C ASP A 27 -26.98 4.24 -54.52
N GLY A 28 -26.15 3.29 -54.07
CA GLY A 28 -26.20 2.75 -52.71
C GLY A 28 -26.18 3.85 -51.65
N SER A 29 -26.92 3.65 -50.57
CA SER A 29 -26.91 4.56 -49.41
C SER A 29 -25.47 4.83 -48.96
N ASP A 30 -25.08 6.10 -48.98
CA ASP A 30 -23.83 6.59 -48.39
C ASP A 30 -23.72 6.09 -46.94
N GLY A 31 -22.57 5.52 -46.59
CA GLY A 31 -22.29 5.11 -45.22
C GLY A 31 -22.39 6.31 -44.26
N ASN A 32 -22.82 6.07 -43.03
CA ASN A 32 -22.90 7.12 -42.01
C ASN A 32 -21.55 7.86 -41.90
N PRO A 33 -21.53 9.21 -41.91
CA PRO A 33 -20.31 9.98 -41.67
C PRO A 33 -19.76 9.61 -40.29
N GLY A 34 -18.48 9.23 -40.24
CA GLY A 34 -17.80 8.95 -38.97
C GLY A 34 -17.86 10.16 -38.04
N ASN A 35 -18.10 9.91 -36.74
CA ASN A 35 -18.05 10.95 -35.71
C ASN A 35 -16.70 11.68 -35.79
N PRO A 36 -16.67 13.03 -35.78
CA PRO A 36 -15.42 13.78 -35.84
C PRO A 36 -14.59 13.50 -34.59
N GLY A 37 -13.40 12.91 -34.77
CA GLY A 37 -12.43 12.73 -33.69
C GLY A 37 -11.97 14.10 -33.16
N GLY A 38 -11.87 14.23 -31.84
CA GLY A 38 -11.33 15.43 -31.19
C GLY A 38 -9.84 15.67 -31.50
N GLU A 39 -9.27 16.70 -30.89
CA GLU A 39 -7.83 16.98 -31.02
C GLU A 39 -7.00 15.80 -30.46
N PRO A 40 -5.99 15.29 -31.20
CA PRO A 40 -5.15 14.19 -30.73
C PRO A 40 -4.38 14.52 -29.44
N ALA A 41 -4.12 13.51 -28.61
CA ALA A 41 -3.30 13.67 -27.40
C ALA A 41 -1.85 14.09 -27.74
N GLY A 42 -1.38 15.20 -27.15
CA GLY A 42 0.00 15.71 -27.33
C GLY A 42 1.00 15.19 -26.29
N ALA A 43 0.51 14.60 -25.20
CA ALA A 43 1.28 13.90 -24.18
C ALA A 43 0.44 12.73 -23.67
N ILE A 44 1.10 11.64 -23.30
CA ILE A 44 0.45 10.40 -22.87
C ILE A 44 1.21 9.86 -21.66
N SER A 45 0.64 10.06 -20.48
CA SER A 45 1.13 9.42 -19.25
C SER A 45 0.32 8.16 -18.91
N GLU A 46 -0.95 8.11 -19.33
CA GLU A 46 -1.81 6.94 -19.19
C GLU A 46 -2.51 6.59 -20.51
N LEU A 47 -2.95 5.33 -20.63
CA LEU A 47 -3.84 4.89 -21.71
C LEU A 47 -5.09 4.28 -21.11
N HIS A 48 -6.26 4.78 -21.51
CA HIS A 48 -7.55 4.22 -21.13
C HIS A 48 -8.19 3.55 -22.35
N PHE A 49 -8.60 2.30 -22.20
CA PHE A 49 -9.20 1.49 -23.26
C PHE A 49 -10.69 1.32 -22.98
N THR A 50 -11.51 1.56 -24.01
CA THR A 50 -12.94 1.21 -24.01
C THR A 50 -13.18 0.19 -25.11
N PHE A 51 -13.78 -0.95 -24.78
CA PHE A 51 -14.15 -1.97 -25.77
C PHE A 51 -15.55 -1.63 -26.31
N ASP A 52 -15.64 -1.31 -27.59
CA ASP A 52 -16.89 -0.88 -28.23
C ASP A 52 -17.73 -2.09 -28.68
N ASP A 53 -17.06 -3.12 -29.21
CA ASP A 53 -17.66 -4.38 -29.65
C ASP A 53 -16.61 -5.50 -29.61
N THR A 54 -16.94 -6.66 -29.07
CA THR A 54 -16.05 -7.83 -29.07
C THR A 54 -16.87 -9.09 -29.33
N ARG A 55 -16.55 -9.82 -30.40
CA ARG A 55 -17.34 -10.97 -30.85
C ARG A 55 -16.49 -12.02 -31.56
N ILE A 56 -16.99 -13.25 -31.56
CA ILE A 56 -16.40 -14.36 -32.31
C ILE A 56 -17.38 -14.79 -33.40
N ASN A 57 -16.95 -14.73 -34.65
CA ASN A 57 -17.74 -15.15 -35.80
C ASN A 57 -17.05 -16.35 -36.47
N ASP A 58 -17.71 -17.50 -36.50
CA ASP A 58 -17.15 -18.75 -37.05
C ASP A 58 -15.75 -19.08 -36.50
N GLY A 59 -15.54 -18.81 -35.21
CA GLY A 59 -14.25 -19.03 -34.53
C GLY A 59 -13.20 -17.94 -34.75
N ILE A 60 -13.51 -16.86 -35.48
CA ILE A 60 -12.63 -15.70 -35.68
C ILE A 60 -13.02 -14.56 -34.74
N THR A 61 -12.09 -14.17 -33.86
CA THR A 61 -12.27 -13.05 -32.92
C THR A 61 -12.12 -11.71 -33.62
N ASN A 62 -13.07 -10.81 -33.35
CA ASN A 62 -13.07 -9.42 -33.79
C ASN A 62 -13.26 -8.51 -32.58
N VAL A 63 -12.50 -7.42 -32.54
CA VAL A 63 -12.62 -6.37 -31.52
C VAL A 63 -12.61 -4.99 -32.16
N GLU A 64 -13.50 -4.12 -31.69
CA GLU A 64 -13.46 -2.68 -31.87
C GLU A 64 -13.25 -2.02 -30.52
N PHE A 65 -12.33 -1.05 -30.44
CA PHE A 65 -11.99 -0.39 -29.18
C PHE A 65 -11.53 1.04 -29.41
N THR A 66 -11.73 1.87 -28.39
CA THR A 66 -11.31 3.27 -28.33
C THR A 66 -10.19 3.44 -27.32
N VAL A 67 -9.18 4.27 -27.63
CA VAL A 67 -8.07 4.59 -26.73
C VAL A 67 -7.97 6.10 -26.50
N THR A 68 -7.94 6.50 -25.23
CA THR A 68 -7.73 7.88 -24.78
C THR A 68 -6.54 7.99 -23.83
N ASN A 69 -6.04 9.22 -23.63
CA ASN A 69 -5.05 9.54 -22.61
C ASN A 69 -5.71 10.01 -21.29
N GLU A 70 -4.89 10.42 -20.32
CA GLU A 70 -5.31 10.97 -19.02
C GLU A 70 -6.20 12.24 -19.09
N GLU A 71 -6.27 12.90 -20.24
CA GLU A 71 -7.11 14.09 -20.50
C GLU A 71 -8.36 13.76 -21.35
N ASP A 72 -8.70 12.47 -21.49
CA ASP A 72 -9.77 11.95 -22.35
C ASP A 72 -9.61 12.32 -23.84
N LYS A 73 -8.38 12.62 -24.28
CA LYS A 73 -8.08 12.92 -25.70
C LYS A 73 -7.78 11.64 -26.48
N PRO A 74 -8.24 11.53 -27.74
CA PRO A 74 -7.99 10.35 -28.57
C PRO A 74 -6.50 10.14 -28.81
N VAL A 75 -6.04 8.91 -28.60
CA VAL A 75 -4.67 8.48 -28.91
C VAL A 75 -4.66 7.83 -30.29
N ILE A 76 -3.95 8.44 -31.23
CA ILE A 76 -3.92 8.03 -32.65
C ILE A 76 -2.54 7.50 -33.02
N GLY A 77 -2.48 6.42 -33.78
CA GLY A 77 -1.23 5.89 -34.31
C GLY A 77 -0.49 4.93 -33.39
N LEU A 78 -1.17 4.19 -32.52
CA LEU A 78 -0.52 3.12 -31.73
C LEU A 78 0.15 2.09 -32.65
N GLN A 79 1.39 1.72 -32.31
CA GLN A 79 2.29 1.02 -33.24
C GLN A 79 2.41 -0.49 -33.02
N LYS A 80 2.27 -0.96 -31.77
CA LYS A 80 2.53 -2.36 -31.43
C LYS A 80 1.64 -2.87 -30.32
N MET A 81 0.86 -3.89 -30.63
CA MET A 81 -0.03 -4.55 -29.69
C MET A 81 0.09 -6.07 -29.79
N ARG A 82 -0.14 -6.76 -28.68
CA ARG A 82 -0.41 -8.20 -28.67
C ARG A 82 -1.82 -8.45 -28.16
N PHE A 83 -2.52 -9.32 -28.85
CA PHE A 83 -3.89 -9.71 -28.57
C PHE A 83 -3.89 -11.16 -28.10
N TYR A 84 -4.46 -11.43 -26.93
CA TYR A 84 -4.58 -12.77 -26.36
C TYR A 84 -6.05 -13.17 -26.32
N ALA A 85 -6.35 -14.41 -26.72
CA ALA A 85 -7.67 -15.01 -26.60
C ALA A 85 -7.63 -16.15 -25.57
N GLU A 86 -8.51 -16.07 -24.59
CA GLU A 86 -8.60 -16.96 -23.43
C GLU A 86 -10.07 -17.33 -23.20
N GLN A 87 -10.36 -18.45 -22.54
CA GLN A 87 -11.72 -18.86 -22.16
C GLN A 87 -11.77 -19.30 -20.70
N LEU A 88 -12.94 -19.21 -20.06
CA LEU A 88 -13.13 -19.57 -18.66
C LEU A 88 -13.98 -20.83 -18.51
N LEU A 89 -13.36 -21.90 -18.01
CA LEU A 89 -14.11 -23.03 -17.47
C LEU A 89 -14.84 -22.60 -16.19
N PRO A 90 -16.16 -22.83 -16.07
CA PRO A 90 -16.89 -22.49 -14.86
C PRO A 90 -16.47 -23.39 -13.69
N GLU A 91 -16.80 -22.96 -12.48
CA GLU A 91 -16.57 -23.75 -11.26
C GLU A 91 -17.18 -25.16 -11.39
N GLY A 92 -16.45 -26.17 -10.95
CA GLY A 92 -16.86 -27.57 -11.01
C GLY A 92 -16.73 -28.25 -12.37
N ALA A 93 -16.40 -27.52 -13.45
CA ALA A 93 -16.35 -28.09 -14.81
C ALA A 93 -15.31 -29.21 -14.98
N THR A 94 -14.20 -29.14 -14.23
CA THR A 94 -13.10 -30.12 -14.27
C THR A 94 -13.22 -31.19 -13.19
N GLY A 95 -14.27 -31.14 -12.36
CA GLY A 95 -14.48 -32.04 -11.22
C GLY A 95 -15.21 -31.33 -10.08
N ALA A 96 -16.01 -32.08 -9.32
CA ALA A 96 -16.75 -31.52 -8.18
C ALA A 96 -15.79 -30.85 -7.18
N GLY A 97 -16.12 -29.62 -6.76
CA GLY A 97 -15.31 -28.82 -5.85
C GLY A 97 -14.12 -28.09 -6.48
N ASN A 98 -13.82 -28.31 -7.77
CA ASN A 98 -12.74 -27.58 -8.43
C ASN A 98 -13.14 -26.14 -8.74
N SER A 99 -12.17 -25.23 -8.62
CA SER A 99 -12.30 -23.82 -9.01
C SER A 99 -12.58 -23.64 -10.50
N SER A 100 -13.17 -22.51 -10.87
CA SER A 100 -13.14 -21.99 -12.25
C SER A 100 -11.69 -21.88 -12.75
N GLN A 101 -11.44 -22.08 -14.03
CA GLN A 101 -10.07 -22.11 -14.57
C GLN A 101 -9.99 -21.42 -15.94
N TRP A 102 -9.05 -20.48 -16.10
CA TRP A 102 -8.76 -19.92 -17.42
C TRP A 102 -7.99 -20.94 -18.27
N GLU A 103 -8.40 -21.07 -19.53
CA GLU A 103 -7.72 -21.81 -20.57
C GLU A 103 -7.22 -20.83 -21.62
N TYR A 104 -5.96 -21.01 -21.98
CA TYR A 104 -5.28 -20.15 -22.92
C TYR A 104 -5.43 -20.71 -24.34
N LEU A 105 -6.03 -19.95 -25.27
CA LEU A 105 -6.27 -20.40 -26.65
C LEU A 105 -5.10 -20.02 -27.57
N LEU A 106 -4.92 -18.71 -27.84
CA LEU A 106 -3.90 -18.22 -28.78
C LEU A 106 -3.52 -16.75 -28.54
N ASP A 107 -2.43 -16.30 -29.16
CA ASP A 107 -2.01 -14.90 -29.22
C ASP A 107 -1.50 -14.50 -30.59
N GLU A 108 -1.76 -13.25 -30.97
CA GLU A 108 -1.20 -12.62 -32.16
C GLU A 108 -0.53 -11.29 -31.78
N THR A 109 0.67 -11.04 -32.31
CA THR A 109 1.35 -9.76 -32.14
C THR A 109 1.30 -8.99 -33.45
N CYS A 110 0.72 -7.79 -33.40
CA CYS A 110 0.74 -6.83 -34.48
C CYS A 110 1.80 -5.76 -34.21
N ASP A 111 2.83 -5.71 -35.05
CA ASP A 111 3.96 -4.79 -35.00
C ASP A 111 4.00 -4.02 -36.33
N GLN A 112 3.37 -2.84 -36.34
CA GLN A 112 3.24 -1.98 -37.53
C GLN A 112 4.63 -1.56 -38.06
N PRO A 113 5.58 -1.10 -37.22
CA PRO A 113 6.93 -0.76 -37.68
C PRO A 113 7.67 -1.93 -38.34
N ALA A 114 7.49 -3.16 -37.83
CA ALA A 114 8.12 -4.35 -38.40
C ALA A 114 7.39 -4.91 -39.63
N GLY A 115 6.24 -4.35 -40.02
CA GLY A 115 5.37 -4.88 -41.08
C GLY A 115 4.85 -6.29 -40.77
N LYS A 116 4.74 -6.65 -39.49
CA LYS A 116 4.34 -7.99 -39.04
C LYS A 116 3.05 -7.91 -38.26
N CYS A 117 1.94 -8.24 -38.91
CA CYS A 117 0.63 -8.30 -38.29
C CYS A 117 -0.10 -9.52 -38.88
N PRO A 118 -0.26 -10.63 -38.12
CA PRO A 118 -0.94 -11.82 -38.63
C PRO A 118 -2.39 -11.51 -39.00
N GLY A 119 -3.18 -11.04 -38.03
CA GLY A 119 -4.50 -10.49 -38.23
C GLY A 119 -4.53 -9.12 -38.92
N THR A 120 -5.74 -8.57 -39.05
CA THR A 120 -5.98 -7.25 -39.65
C THR A 120 -6.17 -6.20 -38.56
N PHE A 121 -5.21 -5.29 -38.43
CA PHE A 121 -5.28 -4.13 -37.53
C PHE A 121 -5.62 -2.86 -38.30
N VAL A 122 -6.62 -2.12 -37.84
CA VAL A 122 -7.06 -0.86 -38.44
C VAL A 122 -7.05 0.23 -37.38
N ASP A 123 -6.31 1.30 -37.64
CA ASP A 123 -6.41 2.57 -36.93
C ASP A 123 -7.32 3.50 -37.73
N HIS A 124 -8.50 3.84 -37.18
CA HIS A 124 -9.51 4.67 -37.83
C HIS A 124 -9.18 6.17 -37.78
N LYS A 125 -8.01 6.54 -37.26
CA LYS A 125 -7.48 7.91 -37.21
C LYS A 125 -8.32 8.89 -36.40
N ASN A 126 -9.06 8.37 -35.43
CA ASN A 126 -9.92 9.14 -34.53
C ASN A 126 -9.89 8.62 -33.07
N GLY A 127 -8.89 7.80 -32.73
CA GLY A 127 -8.79 7.13 -31.43
C GLY A 127 -9.49 5.77 -31.37
N ARG A 128 -10.31 5.42 -32.39
CA ARG A 128 -10.88 4.08 -32.53
C ARG A 128 -9.95 3.18 -33.33
N TYR A 129 -9.95 1.90 -32.96
CA TYR A 129 -9.17 0.84 -33.55
C TYR A 129 -10.05 -0.40 -33.74
N SER A 130 -9.67 -1.24 -34.69
CA SER A 130 -10.20 -2.60 -34.77
C SER A 130 -9.12 -3.63 -35.05
N TYR A 131 -9.33 -4.83 -34.51
CA TYR A 131 -8.48 -5.98 -34.77
C TYR A 131 -9.30 -7.22 -35.06
N THR A 132 -8.97 -7.90 -36.16
CA THR A 132 -9.52 -9.20 -36.54
C THR A 132 -8.39 -10.21 -36.54
N PHE A 133 -8.51 -11.27 -35.74
CA PHE A 133 -7.53 -12.34 -35.68
C PHE A 133 -7.41 -13.06 -37.04
N ALA A 134 -6.20 -13.50 -37.39
CA ALA A 134 -6.02 -14.36 -38.55
C ALA A 134 -6.30 -15.84 -38.21
N ALA A 135 -5.93 -16.26 -37.00
CA ALA A 135 -6.13 -17.62 -36.53
C ALA A 135 -7.57 -17.86 -36.09
N ASN A 136 -8.06 -19.06 -36.36
CA ASN A 136 -9.33 -19.55 -35.85
C ASN A 136 -9.15 -20.18 -34.46
N LEU A 137 -9.99 -19.81 -33.50
CA LEU A 137 -9.95 -20.37 -32.15
C LEU A 137 -10.16 -21.90 -32.15
N ALA A 138 -10.92 -22.44 -33.11
CA ALA A 138 -11.11 -23.88 -33.27
C ALA A 138 -9.82 -24.64 -33.64
N ASP A 139 -8.83 -23.94 -34.20
CA ASP A 139 -7.51 -24.50 -34.56
C ASP A 139 -6.50 -24.41 -33.40
N SER A 140 -6.92 -23.93 -32.23
CA SER A 140 -6.08 -23.84 -31.04
C SER A 140 -5.51 -25.22 -30.67
N THR A 141 -4.19 -25.30 -30.61
CA THR A 141 -3.46 -26.50 -30.15
C THR A 141 -3.20 -26.49 -28.65
N ARG A 142 -3.51 -25.38 -27.97
CA ARG A 142 -3.25 -25.18 -26.54
C ARG A 142 -4.43 -25.64 -25.69
N SER A 143 -5.66 -25.40 -26.16
CA SER A 143 -6.91 -25.83 -25.52
C SER A 143 -8.06 -25.83 -26.54
N GLU A 144 -9.05 -26.71 -26.34
CA GLU A 144 -10.24 -26.80 -27.20
C GLU A 144 -11.17 -25.60 -26.99
N TYR A 145 -11.44 -24.85 -28.06
CA TYR A 145 -12.37 -23.73 -28.03
C TYR A 145 -13.82 -24.17 -27.81
N LYS A 146 -14.51 -23.51 -26.88
CA LYS A 146 -15.91 -23.78 -26.53
C LYS A 146 -16.72 -22.47 -26.55
N ALA A 147 -17.53 -22.29 -27.59
CA ALA A 147 -18.31 -21.06 -27.81
C ALA A 147 -19.28 -20.71 -26.67
N GLN A 148 -19.78 -21.70 -25.94
CA GLN A 148 -20.73 -21.51 -24.83
C GLN A 148 -20.09 -20.97 -23.55
N LEU A 149 -18.76 -20.85 -23.51
CA LEU A 149 -18.04 -20.34 -22.34
C LEU A 149 -17.84 -18.83 -22.43
N ALA A 150 -17.69 -18.19 -21.28
CA ALA A 150 -17.13 -16.86 -21.18
C ALA A 150 -15.71 -16.86 -21.76
N GLN A 151 -15.43 -15.84 -22.57
CA GLN A 151 -14.17 -15.59 -23.25
C GLN A 151 -13.56 -14.32 -22.66
N ARG A 152 -12.23 -14.25 -22.70
CA ARG A 152 -11.46 -13.05 -22.39
C ARG A 152 -10.59 -12.68 -23.57
N LEU A 153 -10.70 -11.42 -23.98
CA LEU A 153 -9.74 -10.79 -24.88
C LEU A 153 -8.85 -9.87 -24.06
N VAL A 154 -7.54 -10.01 -24.23
CA VAL A 154 -6.55 -9.10 -23.63
C VAL A 154 -5.76 -8.39 -24.70
N ILE A 155 -5.65 -7.07 -24.59
CA ILE A 155 -4.77 -6.22 -25.38
C ILE A 155 -3.59 -5.82 -24.50
N ARG A 156 -2.37 -6.15 -24.94
CA ARG A 156 -1.14 -5.56 -24.40
C ARG A 156 -0.59 -4.55 -25.39
N ASN A 157 -0.69 -3.28 -25.05
CA ASN A 157 0.03 -2.21 -25.73
C ASN A 157 1.49 -2.19 -25.29
N TYR A 158 2.41 -2.15 -26.25
CA TYR A 158 3.84 -1.97 -25.97
C TYR A 158 4.20 -0.49 -25.94
N ASN A 159 5.26 -0.15 -25.20
CA ASN A 159 5.81 1.20 -25.09
C ASN A 159 6.60 1.65 -26.35
N VAL A 160 6.03 1.40 -27.52
CA VAL A 160 6.58 1.87 -28.80
C VAL A 160 6.03 3.27 -29.07
N PRO A 161 6.89 4.29 -29.26
CA PRO A 161 6.43 5.65 -29.52
C PRO A 161 5.50 5.74 -30.74
N LEU A 162 4.63 6.75 -30.73
CA LEU A 162 3.83 7.11 -31.89
C LEU A 162 4.73 7.59 -33.06
N PRO A 163 4.21 7.64 -34.31
CA PRO A 163 5.00 8.07 -35.46
C PRO A 163 5.61 9.47 -35.36
N ASP A 164 5.03 10.35 -34.54
CA ASP A 164 5.53 11.69 -34.28
C ASP A 164 6.59 11.76 -33.16
N GLY A 165 6.90 10.63 -32.53
CA GLY A 165 7.87 10.51 -31.44
C GLY A 165 7.26 10.60 -30.03
N THR A 166 5.95 10.82 -29.91
CA THR A 166 5.27 10.86 -28.61
C THR A 166 5.44 9.52 -27.89
N THR A 167 5.94 9.56 -26.66
CA THR A 167 6.12 8.36 -25.82
C THR A 167 4.77 7.81 -25.38
N VAL A 168 4.66 6.48 -25.30
CA VAL A 168 3.44 5.79 -24.90
C VAL A 168 3.79 4.78 -23.81
N PRO A 169 3.01 4.69 -22.71
CA PRO A 169 3.24 3.68 -21.67
C PRO A 169 2.87 2.28 -22.16
N GLY A 170 3.50 1.26 -21.56
CA GLY A 170 3.06 -0.11 -21.71
C GLY A 170 1.80 -0.35 -20.89
N THR A 171 0.72 -0.82 -21.50
CA THR A 171 -0.59 -0.93 -20.84
C THR A 171 -1.26 -2.23 -21.23
N THR A 172 -1.99 -2.84 -20.28
CA THR A 172 -2.88 -3.96 -20.55
C THR A 172 -4.32 -3.52 -20.39
N ALA A 173 -5.19 -3.97 -21.29
CA ALA A 173 -6.63 -3.85 -21.18
C ALA A 173 -7.26 -5.21 -21.47
N LEU A 174 -8.40 -5.50 -20.85
CA LEU A 174 -9.10 -6.75 -21.03
C LEU A 174 -10.62 -6.54 -21.06
N THR A 175 -11.31 -7.47 -21.72
CA THR A 175 -12.78 -7.55 -21.71
C THR A 175 -13.21 -9.01 -21.62
N ASP A 176 -14.33 -9.24 -20.93
CA ASP A 176 -14.94 -10.56 -20.76
C ASP A 176 -16.31 -10.57 -21.44
N PHE A 177 -16.56 -11.56 -22.29
CA PHE A 177 -17.80 -11.65 -23.09
C PHE A 177 -18.18 -13.12 -23.34
N MET A 178 -19.45 -13.39 -23.60
CA MET A 178 -19.90 -14.72 -23.97
C MET A 178 -19.51 -15.05 -25.41
N GLY A 179 -18.88 -16.20 -25.63
CA GLY A 179 -18.29 -16.54 -26.93
C GLY A 179 -19.29 -16.72 -28.07
N ASP A 180 -20.54 -17.05 -27.77
CA ASP A 180 -21.58 -17.33 -28.76
C ASP A 180 -22.43 -16.11 -29.13
N SER A 181 -22.47 -15.09 -28.26
CA SER A 181 -23.38 -13.95 -28.37
C SER A 181 -22.67 -12.60 -28.38
N GLY A 182 -21.42 -12.52 -27.89
CA GLY A 182 -20.71 -11.25 -27.70
C GLY A 182 -21.28 -10.39 -26.57
N ALA A 183 -22.30 -10.87 -25.86
CA ALA A 183 -22.85 -10.18 -24.68
C ALA A 183 -21.88 -10.26 -23.50
N ASP A 184 -22.09 -9.41 -22.49
CA ASP A 184 -21.31 -9.47 -21.24
C ASP A 184 -21.34 -10.88 -20.63
N ALA A 185 -20.18 -11.33 -20.15
CA ALA A 185 -20.08 -12.63 -19.49
C ALA A 185 -20.95 -12.68 -18.22
N PHE A 186 -21.83 -13.68 -18.12
CA PHE A 186 -22.71 -13.84 -16.95
C PHE A 186 -22.05 -14.58 -15.77
N TYR A 187 -20.79 -15.02 -15.92
CA TYR A 187 -19.95 -15.57 -14.87
C TYR A 187 -18.49 -15.14 -15.10
N SER A 188 -17.71 -15.01 -14.03
CA SER A 188 -16.35 -14.48 -14.09
C SER A 188 -15.39 -15.18 -13.13
N ARG A 189 -14.12 -14.78 -13.19
CA ARG A 189 -13.07 -15.14 -12.22
C ARG A 189 -12.25 -13.89 -11.88
N LYS A 190 -12.90 -12.91 -11.25
CA LYS A 190 -12.33 -11.64 -10.77
C LYS A 190 -12.38 -11.63 -9.24
N ILE A 191 -11.36 -12.24 -8.63
CA ILE A 191 -11.31 -12.52 -7.18
C ILE A 191 -10.54 -11.44 -6.41
N VAL A 192 -9.51 -10.86 -7.01
CA VAL A 192 -8.68 -9.82 -6.37
C VAL A 192 -8.55 -8.62 -7.31
N ALA A 193 -8.40 -7.43 -6.72
CA ALA A 193 -8.20 -6.20 -7.46
C ALA A 193 -6.72 -5.79 -7.41
N THR A 194 -6.20 -5.22 -8.50
CA THR A 194 -4.83 -4.68 -8.59
C THR A 194 -4.53 -3.70 -7.47
N GLU A 195 -5.51 -2.86 -7.10
CA GLU A 195 -5.37 -1.87 -6.03
C GLU A 195 -4.96 -2.49 -4.69
N SER A 196 -5.42 -3.71 -4.38
CA SER A 196 -5.02 -4.41 -3.16
C SER A 196 -3.54 -4.81 -3.19
N CYS A 197 -2.99 -5.15 -4.36
CA CYS A 197 -1.55 -5.41 -4.53
C CYS A 197 -0.74 -4.11 -4.41
N ASN A 198 -1.22 -3.04 -5.05
CA ASN A 198 -0.55 -1.74 -5.09
C ASN A 198 -0.52 -1.04 -3.73
N ALA A 199 -1.38 -1.43 -2.79
CA ALA A 199 -1.30 -1.00 -1.39
C ALA A 199 0.07 -1.27 -0.75
N CYS A 200 0.78 -2.31 -1.22
CA CYS A 200 2.15 -2.61 -0.82
C CYS A 200 3.17 -2.31 -1.92
N HIS A 201 2.87 -2.70 -3.17
CA HIS A 201 3.83 -2.68 -4.27
C HIS A 201 4.03 -1.32 -4.94
N GLY A 202 3.16 -0.33 -4.68
CA GLY A 202 3.11 0.90 -5.48
C GLY A 202 2.54 0.60 -6.87
N ASP A 203 3.35 0.01 -7.75
CA ASP A 203 2.93 -0.64 -8.99
C ASP A 203 3.37 -2.10 -9.00
N VAL A 204 2.41 -3.03 -8.94
CA VAL A 204 2.68 -4.48 -8.97
C VAL A 204 3.41 -4.94 -10.24
N GLN A 205 3.42 -4.14 -11.31
CA GLN A 205 4.24 -4.42 -12.49
C GLN A 205 5.73 -4.54 -12.14
N GLU A 206 6.22 -3.76 -11.17
CA GLU A 206 7.62 -3.74 -10.74
C GLU A 206 7.99 -4.96 -9.90
N ALA A 207 7.00 -5.62 -9.30
CA ALA A 207 7.16 -6.88 -8.58
C ALA A 207 7.18 -8.12 -9.49
N GLY A 208 6.80 -7.97 -10.75
CA GLY A 208 6.62 -9.06 -11.69
C GLY A 208 7.06 -8.72 -13.11
N HIS A 209 6.31 -9.23 -14.09
CA HIS A 209 6.59 -8.96 -15.49
C HIS A 209 5.34 -8.54 -16.26
N MET A 210 5.60 -7.84 -17.36
CA MET A 210 4.66 -7.46 -18.42
C MET A 210 3.65 -6.36 -18.07
N THR A 211 2.89 -6.46 -16.98
CA THR A 211 1.77 -5.54 -16.70
C THR A 211 1.50 -5.34 -15.22
N GLY A 212 0.83 -4.23 -14.87
CA GLY A 212 0.27 -3.96 -13.55
C GLY A 212 -1.15 -4.52 -13.36
N ASP A 213 -1.83 -5.06 -14.37
CA ASP A 213 -3.17 -5.64 -14.19
C ASP A 213 -3.11 -7.09 -13.70
N VAL A 214 -3.49 -7.30 -12.44
CA VAL A 214 -3.49 -8.62 -11.79
C VAL A 214 -4.44 -9.62 -12.45
N ASN A 215 -5.49 -9.15 -13.13
CA ASN A 215 -6.42 -10.02 -13.85
C ASN A 215 -5.75 -10.69 -15.05
N PHE A 216 -4.78 -10.03 -15.69
CA PHE A 216 -4.00 -10.66 -16.74
C PHE A 216 -2.96 -11.62 -16.19
N CYS A 217 -2.35 -11.31 -15.03
CA CYS A 217 -1.54 -12.28 -14.30
C CYS A 217 -2.35 -13.55 -14.03
N ALA A 218 -3.58 -13.40 -13.53
CA ALA A 218 -4.47 -14.51 -13.17
C ALA A 218 -4.94 -15.35 -14.36
N SER A 219 -5.10 -14.76 -15.56
CA SER A 219 -5.50 -15.50 -16.76
C SER A 219 -4.33 -16.08 -17.54
N CYS A 220 -3.12 -15.54 -17.38
CA CYS A 220 -1.90 -16.11 -17.93
C CYS A 220 -1.27 -17.20 -17.04
N HIS A 221 -1.33 -17.07 -15.71
CA HIS A 221 -0.79 -18.05 -14.75
C HIS A 221 -1.80 -19.15 -14.46
N THR A 222 -1.99 -20.05 -15.42
CA THR A 222 -2.96 -21.15 -15.36
C THR A 222 -2.37 -22.50 -15.75
N PRO A 223 -3.03 -23.61 -15.35
CA PRO A 223 -2.57 -24.95 -15.71
C PRO A 223 -2.43 -25.11 -17.23
N GLY A 224 -1.35 -25.77 -17.67
CA GLY A 224 -1.06 -25.98 -19.09
C GLY A 224 -0.40 -24.77 -19.78
N ARG A 225 -0.40 -23.59 -19.15
CA ARG A 225 0.31 -22.40 -19.66
C ARG A 225 1.63 -22.15 -18.94
N VAL A 226 1.62 -22.28 -17.61
CA VAL A 226 2.81 -22.19 -16.75
C VAL A 226 3.14 -23.57 -16.16
N SER A 227 4.33 -23.73 -15.59
CA SER A 227 4.69 -24.95 -14.86
C SER A 227 3.83 -25.12 -13.60
N ASP A 228 3.56 -26.37 -13.22
CA ASP A 228 2.85 -26.71 -11.99
C ASP A 228 3.41 -25.97 -10.76
N GLY A 229 2.52 -25.46 -9.92
CA GLY A 229 2.84 -24.64 -8.76
C GLY A 229 3.07 -23.17 -9.09
N LYS A 230 3.02 -22.78 -10.36
CA LYS A 230 3.10 -21.37 -10.80
C LYS A 230 1.76 -20.79 -11.23
N GLU A 231 0.68 -21.54 -11.09
CA GLU A 231 -0.68 -21.02 -11.24
C GLU A 231 -0.96 -19.92 -10.22
N PHE A 232 -1.73 -18.91 -10.60
CA PHE A 232 -1.87 -17.70 -9.80
C PHE A 232 -2.40 -17.95 -8.38
N ASN A 233 -3.33 -18.90 -8.23
CA ASN A 233 -3.91 -19.29 -6.93
C ASN A 233 -2.96 -20.08 -6.02
N VAL A 234 -1.83 -20.55 -6.53
CA VAL A 234 -0.79 -21.25 -5.75
C VAL A 234 0.39 -20.30 -5.54
N PHE A 235 0.92 -19.79 -6.64
CA PHE A 235 2.11 -18.94 -6.69
C PHE A 235 2.01 -17.71 -5.79
N ILE A 236 0.86 -17.02 -5.79
CA ILE A 236 0.73 -15.80 -5.02
C ILE A 236 0.76 -16.07 -3.52
N HIS A 237 0.15 -17.18 -3.08
CA HIS A 237 0.20 -17.58 -1.69
C HIS A 237 1.60 -18.04 -1.28
N ASP A 238 2.25 -18.86 -2.12
CA ASP A 238 3.61 -19.39 -1.89
C ASP A 238 4.66 -18.28 -1.72
N ILE A 239 4.54 -17.16 -2.46
CA ILE A 239 5.46 -16.02 -2.28
C ILE A 239 5.23 -15.27 -0.98
N HIS A 240 3.96 -15.11 -0.57
CA HIS A 240 3.61 -14.22 0.54
C HIS A 240 3.61 -14.94 1.89
N PHE A 241 3.60 -16.27 1.91
CA PHE A 241 3.47 -17.08 3.11
C PHE A 241 4.47 -18.22 3.14
N ASN A 242 5.12 -18.38 4.29
CA ASN A 242 6.00 -19.51 4.57
C ASN A 242 5.46 -20.30 5.76
N LEU A 243 5.60 -21.63 5.72
CA LEU A 243 5.43 -22.45 6.90
C LEU A 243 6.72 -22.38 7.74
N ASP A 244 6.63 -21.87 8.97
CA ASP A 244 7.71 -21.96 9.93
C ASP A 244 7.76 -23.38 10.50
N GLU A 245 8.80 -24.13 10.14
CA GLU A 245 8.96 -25.53 10.56
C GLU A 245 9.20 -25.68 12.08
N ALA A 246 9.65 -24.62 12.77
CA ALA A 246 9.97 -24.70 14.19
C ALA A 246 8.72 -24.73 15.09
N ASP A 247 7.66 -24.01 14.70
CA ASP A 247 6.39 -23.96 15.43
C ASP A 247 5.18 -24.43 14.61
N ASN A 248 5.40 -24.86 13.37
CA ASN A 248 4.40 -25.34 12.43
C ASN A 248 3.28 -24.32 12.17
N LYS A 249 3.64 -23.03 12.14
CA LYS A 249 2.72 -21.91 11.85
C LYS A 249 3.03 -21.28 10.50
N ILE A 250 1.98 -20.92 9.78
CA ILE A 250 2.09 -20.12 8.55
C ILE A 250 2.36 -18.68 8.96
N LYS A 251 3.37 -18.07 8.37
CA LYS A 251 3.79 -16.68 8.65
C LYS A 251 3.99 -15.91 7.35
N PRO A 252 3.75 -14.59 7.35
CA PRO A 252 4.14 -13.74 6.22
C PRO A 252 5.63 -13.87 5.89
N ALA A 253 5.96 -14.08 4.62
CA ALA A 253 7.34 -14.26 4.17
C ALA A 253 8.23 -13.03 4.44
N PHE A 254 7.63 -11.84 4.46
CA PHE A 254 8.32 -10.55 4.57
C PHE A 254 8.13 -9.87 5.93
N GLY A 255 7.57 -10.56 6.94
CA GLY A 255 7.31 -9.97 8.26
C GLY A 255 6.28 -8.82 8.25
N VAL A 256 5.42 -8.80 7.22
CA VAL A 256 4.41 -7.78 7.00
C VAL A 256 3.10 -8.20 7.67
N ALA A 257 2.71 -7.51 8.75
CA ALA A 257 1.54 -7.88 9.56
C ALA A 257 0.20 -7.82 8.80
N ALA A 258 0.06 -6.99 7.75
CA ALA A 258 -1.16 -6.99 6.95
C ALA A 258 -1.43 -8.35 6.26
N LEU A 259 -0.36 -9.10 5.91
CA LEU A 259 -0.49 -10.42 5.31
C LEU A 259 -0.99 -11.48 6.31
N GLU A 260 -0.96 -11.22 7.62
CA GLU A 260 -1.59 -12.10 8.62
C GLU A 260 -3.12 -12.14 8.48
N ASN A 261 -3.68 -11.31 7.59
CA ASN A 261 -5.09 -11.28 7.25
C ASN A 261 -5.31 -11.42 5.73
N CYS A 262 -6.17 -12.38 5.34
CA CYS A 262 -6.61 -12.58 3.96
C CYS A 262 -7.20 -11.32 3.32
N GLN A 263 -7.79 -10.41 4.12
CA GLN A 263 -8.36 -9.14 3.65
C GLN A 263 -7.32 -8.14 3.15
N SER A 264 -6.02 -8.40 3.27
CA SER A 264 -4.99 -7.62 2.54
C SER A 264 -5.14 -7.74 1.02
N CYS A 265 -5.59 -8.91 0.53
CA CYS A 265 -5.83 -9.15 -0.90
C CYS A 265 -7.31 -9.35 -1.23
N HIS A 266 -8.04 -10.08 -0.37
CA HIS A 266 -9.43 -10.47 -0.60
C HIS A 266 -10.41 -9.46 0.01
N VAL A 267 -10.67 -8.40 -0.74
CA VAL A 267 -11.55 -7.29 -0.35
C VAL A 267 -12.78 -7.26 -1.25
N GLU A 268 -13.94 -7.01 -0.65
CA GLU A 268 -15.17 -6.73 -1.39
C GLU A 268 -15.02 -5.44 -2.20
N LYS A 269 -14.98 -5.56 -3.53
CA LYS A 269 -14.89 -4.44 -4.47
C LYS A 269 -15.75 -4.72 -5.70
N GLU A 270 -16.31 -3.68 -6.28
CA GLU A 270 -17.12 -3.78 -7.51
C GLU A 270 -16.33 -4.41 -8.68
N VAL A 271 -15.04 -4.09 -8.79
CA VAL A 271 -14.14 -4.65 -9.81
C VAL A 271 -13.74 -6.11 -9.57
N ALA A 272 -14.04 -6.66 -8.38
CA ALA A 272 -13.76 -8.03 -7.99
C ALA A 272 -15.05 -8.73 -7.49
N PRO A 273 -16.06 -8.94 -8.35
CA PRO A 273 -17.35 -9.51 -7.95
C PRO A 273 -17.24 -10.92 -7.35
N ASP A 274 -16.18 -11.67 -7.68
CA ASP A 274 -15.94 -13.03 -7.20
C ASP A 274 -15.04 -13.05 -5.95
N TRP A 275 -14.88 -11.92 -5.26
CA TRP A 275 -13.90 -11.75 -4.18
C TRP A 275 -14.01 -12.82 -3.09
N ALA A 276 -15.24 -13.19 -2.72
CA ALA A 276 -15.54 -14.10 -1.63
C ALA A 276 -15.12 -15.56 -1.90
N ASN A 277 -14.64 -15.88 -3.11
CA ASN A 277 -14.16 -17.21 -3.46
C ASN A 277 -13.02 -17.71 -2.56
N TRP A 278 -12.27 -16.80 -1.92
CA TRP A 278 -11.21 -17.14 -0.97
C TRP A 278 -11.67 -18.05 0.18
N SER A 279 -12.92 -17.94 0.61
CA SER A 279 -13.50 -18.78 1.67
C SER A 279 -14.52 -19.79 1.15
N ARG A 280 -15.07 -19.58 -0.06
CA ARG A 280 -16.14 -20.43 -0.62
C ARG A 280 -15.62 -21.61 -1.44
N ILE A 281 -14.41 -21.51 -2.00
CA ILE A 281 -13.86 -22.49 -2.95
C ILE A 281 -12.57 -23.12 -2.39
N PRO A 282 -12.65 -23.97 -1.36
CA PRO A 282 -11.49 -24.66 -0.82
C PRO A 282 -11.03 -25.78 -1.76
N THR A 283 -9.75 -25.76 -2.13
CA THR A 283 -9.13 -26.81 -2.96
C THR A 283 -7.76 -27.21 -2.39
N ALA A 284 -7.36 -28.47 -2.62
CA ALA A 284 -6.05 -28.97 -2.22
C ALA A 284 -4.90 -28.12 -2.78
N GLN A 285 -5.03 -27.62 -4.01
CA GLN A 285 -4.03 -26.75 -4.66
C GLN A 285 -3.90 -25.40 -3.94
N SER A 286 -5.01 -24.70 -3.72
CA SER A 286 -4.97 -23.35 -3.13
C SER A 286 -4.70 -23.37 -1.62
N CYS A 287 -5.23 -24.34 -0.88
CA CYS A 287 -4.96 -24.45 0.56
C CYS A 287 -3.55 -24.99 0.83
N GLY A 288 -3.10 -25.95 0.01
CA GLY A 288 -1.79 -26.56 0.12
C GLY A 288 -0.62 -25.63 -0.19
N SER A 289 -0.85 -24.49 -0.84
CA SER A 289 0.20 -23.50 -1.11
C SER A 289 0.77 -22.85 0.16
N CYS A 290 -0.03 -22.72 1.22
CA CYS A 290 0.45 -22.29 2.53
C CYS A 290 0.59 -23.47 3.50
N HIS A 291 -0.34 -24.43 3.44
CA HIS A 291 -0.32 -25.64 4.27
C HIS A 291 0.59 -26.72 3.67
N THR A 292 1.86 -26.37 3.43
CA THR A 292 2.83 -27.17 2.67
C THR A 292 3.27 -28.46 3.36
N ASN A 293 2.96 -28.62 4.65
CA ASN A 293 3.19 -29.86 5.41
C ASN A 293 2.10 -30.93 5.20
N ILE A 294 1.00 -30.59 4.51
CA ILE A 294 -0.11 -31.51 4.22
C ILE A 294 0.10 -32.15 2.85
N ASP A 295 -0.01 -33.48 2.80
CA ASP A 295 -0.17 -34.23 1.55
C ASP A 295 -1.56 -34.86 1.56
N PHE A 296 -2.49 -34.19 0.87
CA PHE A 296 -3.90 -34.62 0.78
C PHE A 296 -4.03 -35.98 0.12
N ALA A 297 -3.26 -36.25 -0.95
CA ALA A 297 -3.35 -37.50 -1.70
C ALA A 297 -2.81 -38.68 -0.89
N ALA A 298 -1.76 -38.47 -0.08
CA ALA A 298 -1.20 -39.49 0.79
C ALA A 298 -1.91 -39.59 2.16
N GLY A 299 -2.74 -38.61 2.53
CA GLY A 299 -3.35 -38.51 3.85
C GLY A 299 -2.35 -38.22 4.97
N LYS A 300 -1.32 -37.42 4.68
CA LYS A 300 -0.30 -37.01 5.65
C LYS A 300 -0.66 -35.62 6.20
N GLY A 301 -0.80 -35.51 7.52
CA GLY A 301 -1.16 -34.25 8.18
C GLY A 301 -2.64 -33.86 8.08
N HIS A 302 -3.41 -34.57 7.24
CA HIS A 302 -4.85 -34.41 7.06
C HIS A 302 -5.45 -35.76 6.61
N SER A 303 -6.77 -35.95 6.71
CA SER A 303 -7.42 -37.13 6.11
C SER A 303 -7.15 -37.20 4.61
N GLN A 304 -6.97 -38.40 4.07
CA GLN A 304 -6.73 -38.59 2.64
C GLN A 304 -7.88 -38.02 1.81
N GLN A 305 -7.57 -37.17 0.84
CA GLN A 305 -8.48 -36.61 -0.16
C GLN A 305 -7.81 -36.72 -1.53
N VAL A 306 -8.42 -37.45 -2.45
CA VAL A 306 -7.89 -37.66 -3.82
C VAL A 306 -8.42 -36.64 -4.83
N ASP A 307 -9.42 -35.86 -4.44
CA ASP A 307 -10.06 -34.78 -5.20
C ASP A 307 -10.62 -33.71 -4.24
N ASN A 308 -11.23 -32.65 -4.79
CA ASN A 308 -11.75 -31.52 -4.03
C ASN A 308 -13.25 -31.64 -3.67
N SER A 309 -13.89 -32.77 -3.97
CA SER A 309 -15.36 -32.89 -3.95
C SER A 309 -16.00 -32.69 -2.57
N ASN A 310 -15.25 -32.94 -1.51
CA ASN A 310 -15.75 -32.90 -0.13
C ASN A 310 -15.22 -31.72 0.69
N CYS A 311 -14.31 -30.90 0.14
CA CYS A 311 -13.64 -29.84 0.90
C CYS A 311 -14.64 -28.89 1.54
N VAL A 312 -15.57 -28.34 0.76
CA VAL A 312 -16.57 -27.36 1.22
C VAL A 312 -17.61 -27.94 2.19
N ALA A 313 -17.81 -29.26 2.19
CA ALA A 313 -18.73 -29.91 3.11
C ALA A 313 -18.25 -29.85 4.57
N CYS A 314 -16.92 -29.86 4.76
CA CYS A 314 -16.28 -29.70 6.06
C CYS A 314 -15.82 -28.25 6.28
N HIS A 315 -15.08 -27.69 5.33
CA HIS A 315 -14.56 -26.33 5.33
C HIS A 315 -15.58 -25.37 4.71
N ASN A 316 -16.66 -25.11 5.44
CA ASN A 316 -17.65 -24.12 5.03
C ASN A 316 -17.06 -22.69 5.02
N SER A 317 -17.73 -21.78 4.31
CA SER A 317 -17.26 -20.41 4.09
C SER A 317 -17.06 -19.65 5.40
N ASP A 318 -18.01 -19.74 6.33
CA ASP A 318 -17.96 -19.00 7.60
C ASP A 318 -16.78 -19.47 8.45
N TRP A 319 -16.62 -20.78 8.61
CA TRP A 319 -15.53 -21.35 9.41
C TRP A 319 -14.15 -21.03 8.81
N THR A 320 -14.03 -21.11 7.49
CA THR A 320 -12.79 -20.74 6.80
C THR A 320 -12.49 -19.26 7.00
N ALA A 321 -13.49 -18.39 6.87
CA ALA A 321 -13.29 -16.95 7.00
C ALA A 321 -12.96 -16.52 8.43
N GLU A 322 -13.66 -17.08 9.43
CA GLU A 322 -13.46 -16.78 10.84
C GLU A 322 -12.03 -17.14 11.28
N LEU A 323 -11.56 -18.36 11.02
CA LEU A 323 -10.24 -18.81 11.48
C LEU A 323 -9.08 -17.99 10.89
N HIS A 324 -9.19 -17.54 9.65
CA HIS A 324 -8.12 -16.80 8.95
C HIS A 324 -8.22 -15.27 9.12
N SER A 325 -9.24 -14.78 9.83
CA SER A 325 -9.37 -13.36 10.18
C SER A 325 -9.39 -13.09 11.69
N ALA A 326 -9.62 -14.11 12.52
CA ALA A 326 -9.84 -13.98 13.96
C ALA A 326 -8.74 -13.21 14.69
N GLN A 327 -7.46 -13.46 14.40
CA GLN A 327 -6.36 -12.77 15.11
C GLN A 327 -6.35 -11.27 14.83
N GLY A 328 -6.50 -10.87 13.56
CA GLY A 328 -6.59 -9.46 13.17
C GLY A 328 -7.84 -8.78 13.70
N GLN A 329 -8.99 -9.48 13.71
CA GLN A 329 -10.24 -8.93 14.26
C GLN A 329 -10.18 -8.75 15.78
N VAL A 330 -9.63 -9.73 16.51
CA VAL A 330 -9.44 -9.63 17.97
C VAL A 330 -8.55 -8.43 18.31
N ALA A 331 -7.44 -8.22 17.59
CA ALA A 331 -6.57 -7.06 17.81
C ALA A 331 -7.34 -5.75 17.57
N LYS A 332 -8.08 -5.62 16.46
CA LYS A 332 -8.89 -4.43 16.17
C LYS A 332 -9.93 -4.14 17.25
N GLU A 333 -10.67 -5.17 17.67
CA GLU A 333 -11.68 -5.06 18.72
C GLU A 333 -11.08 -4.63 20.05
N VAL A 334 -9.96 -5.23 20.46
CA VAL A 334 -9.26 -4.87 21.69
C VAL A 334 -8.78 -3.42 21.63
N VAL A 335 -8.07 -3.05 20.56
CA VAL A 335 -7.49 -1.70 20.37
C VAL A 335 -8.56 -0.61 20.35
N ALA A 336 -9.78 -0.92 19.90
CA ALA A 336 -10.89 0.02 19.90
C ALA A 336 -11.47 0.31 21.30
N LYS A 337 -11.24 -0.54 22.31
CA LYS A 337 -11.87 -0.43 23.64
C LYS A 337 -11.34 0.74 24.48
N LEU A 338 -10.09 1.14 24.28
CA LEU A 338 -9.44 2.19 25.06
C LEU A 338 -8.71 3.21 24.19
N GLY A 339 -8.60 4.43 24.70
CA GLY A 339 -7.72 5.48 24.22
C GLY A 339 -6.92 6.10 25.36
N MET A 340 -6.14 7.13 25.03
CA MET A 340 -5.40 7.96 25.98
C MET A 340 -5.49 9.43 25.58
N ASP A 341 -5.63 10.29 26.58
CA ASP A 341 -5.38 11.73 26.48
C ASP A 341 -4.23 12.10 27.42
N ALA A 342 -3.37 13.04 27.02
CA ALA A 342 -2.17 13.36 27.78
C ALA A 342 -1.84 14.85 27.73
N MET A 343 -1.52 15.40 28.89
CA MET A 343 -1.06 16.77 29.04
C MET A 343 0.37 16.78 29.59
N LEU A 344 1.24 17.57 28.98
CA LEU A 344 2.59 17.83 29.46
C LEU A 344 2.72 19.32 29.80
N GLN A 345 3.16 19.64 31.01
CA GLN A 345 3.34 21.02 31.47
C GLN A 345 4.78 21.22 31.95
N GLY A 346 5.51 22.16 31.34
CA GLY A 346 6.83 22.57 31.83
C GLY A 346 6.70 23.44 33.09
N ASN A 347 7.53 23.17 34.08
CA ASN A 347 7.58 23.85 35.37
C ASN A 347 8.72 24.86 35.43
N ASP A 348 8.68 25.77 36.42
CA ASP A 348 9.67 26.83 36.59
C ASP A 348 11.09 26.30 36.90
N ASP A 349 11.18 25.13 37.53
CA ASP A 349 12.43 24.44 37.86
C ASP A 349 12.98 23.58 36.71
N ASN A 350 12.45 23.78 35.50
CA ASN A 350 12.74 23.02 34.28
C ASN A 350 12.30 21.55 34.30
N THR A 351 11.62 21.06 35.33
CA THR A 351 10.94 19.76 35.23
C THR A 351 9.71 19.87 34.33
N ALA A 352 9.11 18.74 33.94
CA ALA A 352 7.81 18.72 33.29
C ALA A 352 6.88 17.71 33.94
N THR A 353 5.63 18.09 34.19
CA THR A 353 4.61 17.21 34.74
C THR A 353 3.76 16.64 33.61
N LEU A 354 3.81 15.32 33.47
CA LEU A 354 2.95 14.53 32.59
C LEU A 354 1.71 14.07 33.35
N THR A 355 0.53 14.35 32.80
CA THR A 355 -0.76 13.85 33.28
C THR A 355 -1.40 13.02 32.17
N LEU A 356 -1.63 11.73 32.43
CA LEU A 356 -2.21 10.77 31.48
C LEU A 356 -3.61 10.35 31.95
N THR A 357 -4.57 10.48 31.05
CA THR A 357 -5.96 10.04 31.22
C THR A 357 -6.21 8.86 30.28
N ILE A 358 -6.67 7.72 30.81
CA ILE A 358 -7.15 6.62 29.97
C ILE A 358 -8.61 6.90 29.62
N THR A 359 -9.01 6.64 28.38
CA THR A 359 -10.39 6.86 27.91
C THR A 359 -11.03 5.57 27.41
N ASP A 360 -12.35 5.48 27.49
CA ASP A 360 -13.14 4.41 26.87
C ASP A 360 -13.32 4.64 25.36
N ALA A 361 -13.98 3.70 24.67
CA ALA A 361 -14.27 3.81 23.24
C ALA A 361 -15.12 5.04 22.86
N ALA A 362 -15.87 5.62 23.80
CA ALA A 362 -16.65 6.84 23.60
C ALA A 362 -15.87 8.12 23.96
N GLY A 363 -14.60 7.99 24.38
CA GLY A 363 -13.74 9.11 24.77
C GLY A 363 -13.95 9.60 26.20
N ASN A 364 -14.74 8.90 27.03
CA ASN A 364 -14.93 9.27 28.43
C ASN A 364 -13.72 8.82 29.26
N ALA A 365 -13.32 9.62 30.23
CA ALA A 365 -12.25 9.26 31.15
C ALA A 365 -12.59 8.00 31.98
N VAL A 366 -11.63 7.08 32.06
CA VAL A 366 -11.67 5.87 32.87
C VAL A 366 -10.68 6.03 34.02
N ASP A 367 -11.11 5.73 35.24
CA ASP A 367 -10.21 5.75 36.41
C ASP A 367 -9.09 4.72 36.24
N ALA A 368 -7.86 5.19 36.08
CA ALA A 368 -6.68 4.37 35.87
C ALA A 368 -6.49 3.33 36.99
N SER A 369 -6.92 3.61 38.22
CA SER A 369 -6.83 2.69 39.36
C SER A 369 -7.54 1.36 39.09
N SER A 370 -8.62 1.39 38.30
CA SER A 370 -9.39 0.20 37.93
C SER A 370 -8.73 -0.66 36.86
N LEU A 371 -7.71 -0.13 36.17
CA LEU A 371 -7.03 -0.78 35.05
C LEU A 371 -5.60 -1.22 35.39
N ILE A 372 -4.98 -0.70 36.47
CA ILE A 372 -3.57 -0.95 36.80
C ILE A 372 -3.20 -2.43 36.73
N ALA A 373 -4.00 -3.32 37.34
CA ALA A 373 -3.72 -4.76 37.36
C ALA A 373 -3.71 -5.41 35.96
N LYS A 374 -4.35 -4.80 34.96
CA LYS A 374 -4.51 -5.30 33.59
C LYS A 374 -3.53 -4.65 32.60
N ILE A 375 -2.78 -3.64 33.04
CA ILE A 375 -1.82 -2.93 32.20
C ILE A 375 -0.49 -3.68 32.27
N GLN A 376 -0.08 -4.21 31.12
CA GLN A 376 1.23 -4.85 30.98
C GLN A 376 2.33 -3.80 31.04
N ARG A 377 2.15 -2.67 30.34
CA ARG A 377 3.11 -1.58 30.34
C ARG A 377 2.48 -0.27 29.88
N ILE A 378 2.74 0.82 30.61
CA ILE A 378 2.65 2.18 30.06
C ILE A 378 4.06 2.74 30.02
N GLU A 379 4.63 2.87 28.83
CA GLU A 379 5.98 3.37 28.61
C GLU A 379 5.92 4.82 28.12
N THR A 380 6.75 5.68 28.69
CA THR A 380 6.86 7.09 28.29
C THR A 380 8.30 7.43 27.93
N ILE A 381 8.48 8.17 26.84
CA ILE A 381 9.77 8.71 26.40
C ILE A 381 9.62 10.21 26.17
N THR A 382 10.36 11.02 26.93
CA THR A 382 10.34 12.49 26.83
C THR A 382 11.63 13.03 26.22
N ASN A 383 11.48 13.92 25.24
CA ASN A 383 12.58 14.65 24.61
C ASN A 383 12.28 16.17 24.53
N VAL A 384 13.26 16.99 24.12
CA VAL A 384 13.15 18.46 23.97
C VAL A 384 13.60 18.85 22.56
N GLY A 385 12.87 19.77 21.93
CA GLY A 385 13.13 20.20 20.55
C GLY A 385 12.51 19.25 19.51
N PRO A 386 11.21 19.32 19.22
CA PRO A 386 10.55 18.36 18.32
C PRO A 386 11.05 18.42 16.87
N ASN A 387 11.52 19.58 16.38
CA ASN A 387 12.08 19.70 15.03
C ASN A 387 13.50 19.13 14.95
N PHE A 388 14.28 19.25 16.01
CA PHE A 388 15.61 18.64 16.12
C PHE A 388 15.94 18.28 17.57
N PRO A 389 15.67 17.03 18.01
CA PRO A 389 15.79 16.64 19.41
C PRO A 389 17.20 16.86 19.97
N ILE A 390 17.29 17.59 21.08
CA ILE A 390 18.58 17.96 21.68
C ILE A 390 19.05 17.02 22.78
N MET A 391 18.19 16.12 23.25
CA MET A 391 18.60 15.06 24.16
C MET A 391 18.80 13.78 23.34
N GLY A 392 20.01 13.24 23.35
CA GLY A 392 20.32 12.05 22.56
C GLY A 392 19.67 10.79 23.14
N TYR A 393 19.77 9.67 22.43
CA TYR A 393 19.44 8.37 23.02
C TYR A 393 20.37 8.07 24.20
N ASN A 394 21.66 8.32 23.99
CA ASN A 394 22.72 8.46 24.99
C ASN A 394 22.98 9.97 25.21
N PRO A 395 23.78 10.38 26.21
CA PRO A 395 24.09 11.81 26.42
C PRO A 395 24.58 12.48 25.13
N SER A 396 23.85 13.51 24.68
CA SER A 396 24.16 14.24 23.46
C SER A 396 25.49 14.99 23.61
N PRO A 397 26.36 15.04 22.58
CA PRO A 397 27.54 15.90 22.61
C PRO A 397 27.20 17.40 22.74
N GLY A 398 26.00 17.81 22.31
CA GLY A 398 25.56 19.21 22.35
C GLY A 398 25.02 19.64 23.72
N SER A 399 24.05 18.90 24.25
CA SER A 399 23.38 19.26 25.52
C SER A 399 24.00 18.59 26.76
N GLY A 400 24.73 17.49 26.59
CA GLY A 400 25.13 16.61 27.69
C GLY A 400 24.00 15.74 28.24
N GLU A 401 22.79 15.87 27.71
CA GLU A 401 21.58 15.22 28.22
C GLU A 401 21.11 14.08 27.31
N LYS A 402 20.34 13.16 27.89
CA LYS A 402 19.71 12.04 27.17
C LYS A 402 18.21 12.02 27.41
N LYS A 403 17.46 11.44 26.48
CA LYS A 403 16.01 11.26 26.61
C LYS A 403 15.62 10.66 27.97
N VAL A 404 14.51 11.13 28.53
CA VAL A 404 13.97 10.60 29.78
C VAL A 404 12.99 9.47 29.43
N THR A 405 13.19 8.30 30.02
CA THR A 405 12.29 7.14 29.85
C THR A 405 11.73 6.73 31.18
N LYS A 406 10.42 6.48 31.26
CA LYS A 406 9.73 6.06 32.48
C LYS A 406 8.58 5.12 32.13
N ASP A 407 8.59 3.93 32.73
CA ASP A 407 7.38 3.11 32.80
C ASP A 407 6.47 3.72 33.89
N LEU A 408 5.23 4.08 33.57
CA LEU A 408 4.24 4.54 34.57
C LEU A 408 3.62 3.36 35.32
N VAL A 409 3.32 2.31 34.56
CA VAL A 409 2.81 1.02 35.05
C VAL A 409 3.61 -0.08 34.34
N LYS A 410 3.92 -1.15 35.06
CA LYS A 410 4.62 -2.31 34.52
C LYS A 410 4.15 -3.58 35.20
N ALA A 411 3.77 -4.59 34.41
CA ALA A 411 3.31 -5.89 34.86
C ALA A 411 2.26 -5.79 35.99
N GLY A 412 1.21 -4.98 35.78
CA GLY A 412 0.14 -4.83 36.75
C GLY A 412 0.45 -3.91 37.95
N ALA A 413 1.61 -3.24 37.97
CA ALA A 413 2.06 -2.44 39.13
C ALA A 413 2.41 -0.99 38.78
N LEU A 414 1.88 -0.05 39.57
CA LEU A 414 2.26 1.36 39.53
C LEU A 414 3.73 1.53 39.91
N GLN A 415 4.50 2.26 39.10
CA GLN A 415 5.93 2.45 39.34
C GLN A 415 6.21 3.57 40.35
N ALA A 416 7.40 3.56 40.95
CA ALA A 416 7.83 4.60 41.89
C ALA A 416 7.69 6.01 41.28
N ASP A 417 7.42 7.02 42.10
CA ASP A 417 7.27 8.43 41.68
C ASP A 417 6.11 8.70 40.71
N VAL A 418 5.22 7.73 40.51
CA VAL A 418 3.98 7.87 39.77
C VAL A 418 2.83 7.85 40.77
N THR A 419 1.88 8.76 40.62
CA THR A 419 0.69 8.84 41.47
C THR A 419 -0.57 8.78 40.64
N VAL A 420 -1.67 8.33 41.25
CA VAL A 420 -3.00 8.47 40.66
C VAL A 420 -3.70 9.63 41.37
N VAL A 421 -4.05 10.67 40.61
CA VAL A 421 -4.78 11.85 41.11
C VAL A 421 -6.03 12.01 40.26
N ASP A 422 -7.20 11.98 40.89
CA ASP A 422 -8.50 12.07 40.22
C ASP A 422 -8.66 11.07 39.05
N GLY A 423 -8.17 9.84 39.24
CA GLY A 423 -8.21 8.77 38.25
C GLY A 423 -7.19 8.89 37.11
N LYS A 424 -6.28 9.88 37.15
CA LYS A 424 -5.24 10.12 36.13
C LYS A 424 -3.86 9.74 36.66
N LEU A 425 -3.01 9.20 35.79
CA LEU A 425 -1.61 8.91 36.13
C LEU A 425 -0.78 10.20 36.01
N VAL A 426 -0.03 10.54 37.07
CA VAL A 426 0.79 11.75 37.14
C VAL A 426 2.25 11.38 37.42
N TYR A 427 3.15 11.92 36.61
CA TYR A 427 4.60 11.77 36.74
C TYR A 427 5.30 13.10 36.45
N THR A 428 6.35 13.44 37.20
CA THR A 428 7.18 14.63 36.94
C THR A 428 8.58 14.20 36.53
N THR A 429 9.06 14.70 35.40
CA THR A 429 10.39 14.38 34.87
C THR A 429 11.50 15.00 35.73
N PRO A 430 12.76 14.53 35.59
CA PRO A 430 13.92 15.34 35.93
C PRO A 430 13.92 16.67 35.17
N ALA A 431 14.79 17.60 35.59
CA ALA A 431 14.97 18.86 34.87
C ALA A 431 15.36 18.60 33.40
N LEU A 432 14.69 19.29 32.49
CA LEU A 432 14.86 19.19 31.06
C LEU A 432 15.64 20.42 30.54
N PRO A 433 16.41 20.30 29.45
CA PRO A 433 17.19 21.39 28.88
C PRO A 433 16.32 22.37 28.07
N PHE A 434 15.29 22.95 28.70
CA PHE A 434 14.46 23.98 28.06
C PHE A 434 15.29 25.19 27.65
N GLY A 435 15.04 25.69 26.44
CA GLY A 435 15.71 26.86 25.87
C GLY A 435 14.77 27.72 25.03
N ALA A 436 15.34 28.52 24.13
CA ALA A 436 14.60 29.38 23.20
C ALA A 436 14.38 28.69 21.85
N GLY A 437 13.38 29.13 21.08
CA GLY A 437 13.04 28.54 19.79
C GLY A 437 12.47 27.13 19.97
N ASP A 438 12.91 26.17 19.16
CA ASP A 438 12.40 24.78 19.18
C ASP A 438 12.56 24.11 20.56
N THR A 439 13.62 24.44 21.30
CA THR A 439 13.95 23.83 22.60
C THR A 439 13.11 24.39 23.76
N ASN A 440 12.17 25.31 23.50
CA ASN A 440 11.16 25.71 24.48
C ASN A 440 10.10 24.60 24.70
N THR A 441 10.08 23.59 23.83
CA THR A 441 9.06 22.54 23.81
C THR A 441 9.67 21.20 24.17
N ALA A 442 9.12 20.61 25.23
CA ALA A 442 9.28 19.19 25.52
C ALA A 442 8.12 18.41 24.89
N PHE A 443 8.37 17.15 24.57
CA PHE A 443 7.35 16.27 24.01
C PHE A 443 7.56 14.83 24.51
N THR A 444 6.45 14.15 24.80
CA THR A 444 6.44 12.82 25.39
C THR A 444 5.65 11.85 24.52
N PHE A 445 6.31 10.80 24.05
CA PHE A 445 5.68 9.68 23.35
C PHE A 445 5.30 8.58 24.35
N ILE A 446 4.09 8.05 24.23
CA ILE A 446 3.47 7.16 25.22
C ILE A 446 2.95 5.92 24.52
N GLY A 447 3.41 4.75 24.95
CA GLY A 447 2.90 3.44 24.54
C GLY A 447 2.11 2.80 25.67
N LEU A 448 1.03 2.09 25.33
CA LEU A 448 0.20 1.33 26.26
C LEU A 448 0.09 -0.11 25.76
N ASP A 449 0.30 -1.07 26.65
CA ASP A 449 0.14 -2.50 26.43
C ASP A 449 -0.78 -3.09 27.50
N MET A 450 -1.79 -3.84 27.07
CA MET A 450 -2.82 -4.43 27.93
C MET A 450 -2.72 -5.95 27.94
N CYS A 451 -2.85 -6.57 29.11
CA CYS A 451 -2.97 -8.02 29.24
C CYS A 451 -4.36 -8.48 28.77
N VAL A 452 -4.39 -9.50 27.91
CA VAL A 452 -5.61 -9.94 27.22
C VAL A 452 -5.80 -11.46 27.22
N SER A 453 -7.06 -11.87 27.19
CA SER A 453 -7.48 -13.24 26.87
C SER A 453 -8.64 -13.18 25.88
N GLY A 454 -8.39 -13.57 24.63
CA GLY A 454 -9.32 -13.25 23.53
C GLY A 454 -9.49 -11.74 23.41
N THR A 455 -10.72 -11.26 23.51
CA THR A 455 -11.01 -9.82 23.44
C THR A 455 -11.07 -9.16 24.83
N ASP A 456 -10.99 -9.92 25.92
CA ASP A 456 -11.15 -9.39 27.28
C ASP A 456 -9.84 -8.90 27.89
N PHE A 457 -9.90 -7.78 28.63
CA PHE A 457 -8.80 -7.32 29.47
C PHE A 457 -8.77 -8.13 30.77
N VAL A 458 -7.64 -8.79 31.02
CA VAL A 458 -7.40 -9.65 32.18
C VAL A 458 -6.24 -9.12 33.01
N ASP A 459 -6.15 -9.57 34.26
CA ASP A 459 -5.03 -9.21 35.12
C ASP A 459 -3.72 -9.78 34.56
N CYS A 460 -2.66 -9.00 34.65
CA CYS A 460 -1.34 -9.38 34.17
C CYS A 460 -0.71 -10.46 35.05
N GLY A 461 0.00 -11.38 34.41
CA GLY A 461 0.72 -12.46 35.07
C GLY A 461 1.65 -13.16 34.09
N ASP A 462 2.47 -14.08 34.62
CA ASP A 462 3.42 -14.83 33.81
C ASP A 462 2.70 -15.65 32.72
N GLY A 463 3.10 -15.46 31.46
CA GLY A 463 2.54 -16.18 30.31
C GLY A 463 1.20 -15.64 29.81
N VAL A 464 0.67 -14.55 30.38
CA VAL A 464 -0.51 -13.86 29.87
C VAL A 464 -0.14 -13.09 28.60
N ALA A 465 -0.95 -13.24 27.54
CA ALA A 465 -0.73 -12.52 26.28
C ALA A 465 -1.02 -11.02 26.46
N SER A 466 -0.38 -10.17 25.64
CA SER A 466 -0.59 -8.72 25.67
C SER A 466 -0.84 -8.13 24.29
N GLN A 467 -1.52 -6.98 24.27
CA GLN A 467 -1.89 -6.23 23.08
C GLN A 467 -1.49 -4.77 23.24
N SER A 468 -0.64 -4.29 22.32
CA SER A 468 -0.35 -2.87 22.21
C SER A 468 -1.62 -2.12 21.83
N MET A 469 -1.74 -0.90 22.34
CA MET A 469 -2.89 -0.03 22.16
C MET A 469 -2.48 1.22 21.38
N LYS A 470 -3.46 2.09 21.11
CA LYS A 470 -3.23 3.41 20.49
C LYS A 470 -2.22 4.21 21.30
N ALA A 471 -1.10 4.56 20.69
CA ALA A 471 -0.06 5.41 21.29
C ALA A 471 -0.53 6.86 21.43
N GLN A 472 0.12 7.64 22.30
CA GLN A 472 -0.18 9.05 22.50
C GLN A 472 1.07 9.93 22.45
N LEU A 473 0.90 11.19 22.01
CA LEU A 473 1.96 12.20 21.98
C LEU A 473 1.48 13.48 22.66
N ALA A 474 2.15 13.88 23.74
CA ALA A 474 1.92 15.16 24.42
C ALA A 474 3.06 16.14 24.15
N HIS A 475 2.74 17.42 24.00
CA HIS A 475 3.71 18.51 23.94
C HIS A 475 3.49 19.46 25.12
N GLY A 476 4.57 20.03 25.64
CA GLY A 476 4.54 20.93 26.79
C GLY A 476 5.63 21.97 26.73
N THR A 477 5.28 23.18 27.13
CA THR A 477 6.20 24.31 27.30
C THR A 477 6.10 24.82 28.73
N LYS A 478 6.94 25.81 29.08
CA LYS A 478 6.67 26.62 30.27
C LYS A 478 5.41 27.46 30.07
N ALA A 479 4.81 27.88 31.19
CA ALA A 479 3.57 28.66 31.16
C ALA A 479 3.71 29.94 30.32
N GLY A 480 2.75 30.18 29.41
CA GLY A 480 2.70 31.36 28.55
C GLY A 480 3.50 31.26 27.24
N GLU A 481 4.20 30.16 27.00
CA GLU A 481 4.92 29.92 25.74
C GLU A 481 4.05 29.14 24.73
N THR A 482 4.43 29.22 23.46
CA THR A 482 3.79 28.45 22.38
C THR A 482 4.63 27.22 22.07
N ALA A 483 3.98 26.06 21.99
CA ALA A 483 4.63 24.81 21.61
C ALA A 483 5.03 24.81 20.14
N ASN A 484 6.23 24.31 19.86
CA ASN A 484 6.70 23.97 18.54
C ASN A 484 6.32 22.53 18.23
N PHE A 485 6.11 22.23 16.96
CA PHE A 485 5.77 20.90 16.49
C PHE A 485 6.67 20.54 15.32
N ARG A 486 6.98 19.26 15.20
CA ARG A 486 7.62 18.73 14.01
C ARG A 486 6.64 18.76 12.84
N HIS A 487 7.15 19.02 11.65
CA HIS A 487 6.39 18.86 10.42
C HIS A 487 5.92 17.40 10.26
N ILE A 488 4.69 17.22 9.76
CA ILE A 488 4.07 15.92 9.45
C ILE A 488 3.40 15.95 8.07
N ASP A 489 3.80 16.93 7.25
CA ASP A 489 3.23 17.26 5.96
C ASP A 489 3.85 16.49 4.79
N SER A 490 4.94 15.76 5.02
CA SER A 490 5.68 15.01 3.99
C SER A 490 5.47 13.50 4.05
N VAL A 491 5.19 12.97 5.24
CA VAL A 491 4.96 11.53 5.50
C VAL A 491 3.77 11.40 6.44
N ASN A 492 2.73 10.74 5.95
CA ASN A 492 1.51 10.44 6.71
C ASN A 492 1.45 8.95 7.03
N PHE A 493 1.16 8.58 8.27
CA PHE A 493 1.09 7.19 8.70
C PHE A 493 0.06 6.34 7.92
N ALA A 494 -0.93 6.97 7.27
CA ALA A 494 -1.88 6.25 6.41
C ALA A 494 -1.18 5.44 5.31
N THR A 495 -0.04 5.89 4.79
CA THR A 495 0.73 5.13 3.78
C THR A 495 1.37 3.88 4.40
N CYS A 496 1.79 3.95 5.68
CA CYS A 496 2.34 2.82 6.41
C CYS A 496 1.29 1.73 6.67
N GLN A 497 0.03 2.13 6.90
CA GLN A 497 -1.08 1.21 7.17
C GLN A 497 -1.43 0.32 5.97
N GLY A 498 -1.16 0.77 4.74
CA GLY A 498 -1.33 -0.04 3.53
C GLY A 498 -0.53 -1.34 3.58
N CYS A 499 0.74 -1.25 4.01
CA CYS A 499 1.60 -2.42 4.17
C CYS A 499 1.46 -3.08 5.54
N HIS A 500 1.47 -2.32 6.63
CA HIS A 500 1.60 -2.88 7.97
C HIS A 500 0.27 -3.14 8.69
N GLY A 501 -0.85 -2.69 8.11
CA GLY A 501 -2.18 -2.83 8.70
C GLY A 501 -2.51 -1.75 9.74
N GLU A 502 -3.79 -1.66 10.10
CA GLU A 502 -4.33 -0.64 11.01
C GLU A 502 -3.90 -0.84 12.47
N THR A 503 -3.61 -2.09 12.86
CA THR A 503 -3.16 -2.47 14.20
C THR A 503 -1.65 -2.75 14.23
N PHE A 504 -0.88 -1.93 13.50
CA PHE A 504 0.57 -2.10 13.44
C PHE A 504 1.21 -1.81 14.81
N ASP A 505 1.57 -2.90 15.50
CA ASP A 505 2.16 -2.92 16.83
C ASP A 505 3.67 -2.56 16.80
N ILE A 506 4.02 -1.32 16.41
CA ILE A 506 5.41 -0.88 16.24
C ILE A 506 6.22 -1.14 17.52
N HIS A 507 7.31 -1.90 17.41
CA HIS A 507 8.23 -2.23 18.52
C HIS A 507 7.66 -3.08 19.67
N LYS A 508 6.50 -3.73 19.52
CA LYS A 508 5.99 -4.70 20.51
C LYS A 508 7.03 -5.76 20.84
N GLY A 509 7.08 -6.15 22.11
CA GLY A 509 8.04 -7.11 22.66
C GLY A 509 9.01 -6.43 23.64
N TYR A 510 10.02 -5.72 23.13
CA TYR A 510 10.94 -4.96 23.99
C TYR A 510 10.31 -3.66 24.54
N HIS A 511 9.33 -3.12 23.83
CA HIS A 511 8.53 -1.95 24.22
C HIS A 511 7.07 -2.35 24.43
N ALA A 512 6.27 -1.43 24.97
CA ALA A 512 4.81 -1.60 25.08
C ALA A 512 4.15 -1.82 23.70
N GLY A 513 4.80 -1.36 22.63
CA GLY A 513 4.22 -1.28 21.29
C GLY A 513 3.47 0.05 21.09
N PHE A 514 3.47 0.53 19.86
CA PHE A 514 2.92 1.85 19.52
C PHE A 514 2.02 1.76 18.28
N ILE A 515 0.71 1.67 18.48
CA ILE A 515 -0.24 1.79 17.36
C ILE A 515 -0.48 3.27 17.10
N MET A 516 -0.01 3.75 15.95
CA MET A 516 -0.21 5.16 15.56
C MET A 516 -1.65 5.36 15.07
N SER A 517 -2.31 6.40 15.57
CA SER A 517 -3.71 6.70 15.24
C SER A 517 -3.98 8.19 15.33
N GLU A 518 -5.20 8.59 15.04
CA GLU A 518 -5.70 9.96 15.19
C GLU A 518 -5.43 10.59 16.57
N GLN A 519 -5.24 9.77 17.61
CA GLN A 519 -4.94 10.20 18.97
C GLN A 519 -3.70 11.12 19.06
N LEU A 520 -2.68 10.85 18.24
CA LEU A 520 -1.46 11.66 18.13
C LEU A 520 -1.45 12.53 16.86
N GLY A 521 -2.55 12.52 16.10
CA GLY A 521 -2.71 13.28 14.88
C GLY A 521 -2.86 14.77 15.13
N ARG A 522 -2.47 15.58 14.15
CA ARG A 522 -2.68 17.03 14.14
C ARG A 522 -3.23 17.48 12.81
N GLU A 523 -3.96 18.59 12.82
CA GLU A 523 -4.49 19.15 11.58
C GLU A 523 -3.36 19.82 10.78
N VAL A 524 -3.21 19.41 9.52
CA VAL A 524 -2.33 20.02 8.52
C VAL A 524 -3.16 20.32 7.29
N ASN A 525 -3.15 21.57 6.84
CA ASN A 525 -3.90 22.03 5.67
C ASN A 525 -5.40 21.63 5.66
N GLY A 526 -6.06 21.68 6.83
CA GLY A 526 -7.49 21.35 6.95
C GLY A 526 -7.78 19.85 7.10
N LYS A 527 -6.75 18.99 7.17
CA LYS A 527 -6.90 17.53 7.28
C LYS A 527 -6.17 17.00 8.52
N LEU A 528 -6.86 16.18 9.31
CA LEU A 528 -6.23 15.42 10.37
C LEU A 528 -5.19 14.47 9.76
N THR A 529 -3.94 14.64 10.20
CA THR A 529 -2.78 13.92 9.69
C THR A 529 -2.11 13.22 10.84
N VAL A 530 -1.90 11.91 10.71
CA VAL A 530 -1.22 11.08 11.71
C VAL A 530 0.26 11.08 11.36
N GLY A 531 1.05 11.78 12.17
CA GLY A 531 2.49 11.86 12.01
C GLY A 531 3.23 10.65 12.55
N VAL A 532 4.49 10.53 12.12
CA VAL A 532 5.51 9.64 12.72
C VAL A 532 6.55 10.44 13.52
N ASP A 533 6.20 11.68 13.89
CA ASP A 533 7.06 12.61 14.60
C ASP A 533 7.35 12.17 16.03
N ALA A 534 6.44 11.46 16.69
CA ALA A 534 6.66 10.95 18.04
C ALA A 534 7.90 10.03 18.15
N CYS A 535 8.25 9.35 17.04
CA CYS A 535 9.38 8.42 16.96
C CYS A 535 10.73 9.08 17.23
N VAL A 536 10.86 10.40 17.01
CA VAL A 536 12.11 11.14 17.23
C VAL A 536 12.46 11.32 18.71
N THR A 537 11.55 10.99 19.63
CA THR A 537 11.86 10.87 21.07
C THR A 537 13.01 9.89 21.33
N CYS A 538 13.07 8.80 20.56
CA CYS A 538 14.11 7.77 20.60
C CYS A 538 15.06 7.83 19.39
N HIS A 539 14.54 8.11 18.20
CA HIS A 539 15.30 8.21 16.94
C HIS A 539 15.92 9.60 16.79
N THR A 540 16.81 9.93 17.72
CA THR A 540 17.42 11.25 17.88
C THR A 540 18.50 11.53 16.82
N PRO A 541 18.89 12.79 16.60
CA PRO A 541 20.02 13.14 15.73
C PRO A 541 21.32 12.40 16.08
N ASP A 542 21.54 12.10 17.36
CA ASP A 542 22.69 11.37 17.88
C ASP A 542 22.57 9.84 17.70
N GLY A 543 21.52 9.38 17.01
CA GLY A 543 21.22 7.98 16.77
C GLY A 543 20.40 7.33 17.91
N THR A 544 20.49 6.00 18.00
CA THR A 544 19.91 5.19 19.08
C THR A 544 21.00 4.70 20.04
N TYR A 545 20.85 3.52 20.64
CA TYR A 545 21.84 3.00 21.60
C TYR A 545 23.25 2.86 21.03
N SER A 546 23.41 2.74 19.71
CA SER A 546 24.70 2.55 19.04
C SER A 546 25.40 3.86 18.61
N GLY A 547 24.90 5.02 19.03
CA GLY A 547 25.56 6.31 18.83
C GLY A 547 25.89 6.66 17.37
N GLY A 548 25.00 6.28 16.44
CA GLY A 548 25.15 6.54 15.00
C GLY A 548 25.52 5.33 14.15
N ALA A 549 26.12 4.27 14.72
CA ALA A 549 26.57 3.09 13.94
C ALA A 549 25.46 2.36 13.16
N LYS A 550 24.20 2.58 13.55
CA LYS A 550 23.01 2.02 12.88
C LYS A 550 22.16 3.10 12.20
N LYS A 551 22.70 4.29 11.94
CA LYS A 551 21.98 5.45 11.39
C LYS A 551 20.63 5.64 12.10
N GLY A 552 20.71 5.92 13.39
CA GLY A 552 19.57 5.85 14.31
C GLY A 552 18.59 7.03 14.20
N ALA A 553 19.03 8.16 13.65
CA ALA A 553 18.17 9.33 13.44
C ALA A 553 17.01 8.99 12.51
N PHE A 554 15.84 9.58 12.78
CA PHE A 554 14.62 9.21 12.09
C PHE A 554 14.65 9.54 10.58
N GLU A 555 15.35 10.62 10.22
CA GLU A 555 15.62 11.02 8.83
C GLU A 555 16.34 9.94 8.01
N MET A 556 17.02 9.01 8.66
CA MET A 556 17.74 7.91 8.00
C MET A 556 17.12 6.54 8.27
N LYS A 557 16.50 6.35 9.44
CA LYS A 557 16.11 5.02 9.94
C LYS A 557 15.20 4.29 8.96
N LEU A 558 14.10 4.92 8.55
CA LEU A 558 13.14 4.26 7.65
C LEU A 558 13.75 4.01 6.27
N HIS A 559 14.57 4.93 5.75
CA HIS A 559 15.27 4.73 4.48
C HIS A 559 16.24 3.56 4.52
N VAL A 560 17.02 3.42 5.61
CA VAL A 560 17.99 2.32 5.75
C VAL A 560 17.29 0.97 5.84
N VAL A 561 16.17 0.89 6.55
CA VAL A 561 15.42 -0.38 6.70
C VAL A 561 14.72 -0.73 5.40
N HIS A 562 13.94 0.19 4.82
CA HIS A 562 13.14 -0.11 3.64
C HIS A 562 13.97 -0.12 2.34
N GLY A 563 15.09 0.59 2.27
CA GLY A 563 15.99 0.54 1.11
C GLY A 563 16.68 -0.82 0.91
N GLN A 564 16.53 -1.77 1.85
CA GLN A 564 16.99 -3.15 1.72
C GLN A 564 15.87 -4.10 1.26
N GLU A 565 14.62 -3.65 1.27
CA GLU A 565 13.45 -4.46 0.97
C GLU A 565 13.05 -4.26 -0.50
N SER A 566 12.93 -5.34 -1.27
CA SER A 566 12.68 -5.25 -2.72
C SER A 566 11.30 -4.71 -3.08
N VAL A 567 10.37 -4.65 -2.12
CA VAL A 567 9.04 -4.08 -2.31
C VAL A 567 9.05 -2.54 -2.31
N PHE A 568 10.12 -1.91 -1.80
CA PHE A 568 10.26 -0.46 -1.78
C PHE A 568 11.16 0.02 -2.91
N ASN A 569 10.56 0.68 -3.89
CA ASN A 569 11.25 1.20 -5.07
C ASN A 569 10.79 2.62 -5.43
N ASN A 570 9.76 3.14 -4.76
CA ASN A 570 9.21 4.46 -5.03
C ASN A 570 9.05 5.28 -3.75
N CYS A 571 9.43 6.57 -3.82
CA CYS A 571 9.27 7.52 -2.73
C CYS A 571 7.79 7.67 -2.32
N SER A 572 6.87 7.59 -3.28
CA SER A 572 5.42 7.77 -3.07
C SER A 572 4.77 6.74 -2.15
N GLN A 573 5.42 5.59 -1.93
CA GLN A 573 4.96 4.57 -0.98
C GLN A 573 4.94 5.08 0.47
N CYS A 574 5.68 6.15 0.78
CA CYS A 574 5.66 6.81 2.09
C CYS A 574 5.43 8.32 2.00
N HIS A 575 5.99 8.96 0.98
CA HIS A 575 5.99 10.41 0.87
C HIS A 575 4.80 10.90 0.08
N ASN A 576 4.07 11.85 0.67
CA ASN A 576 3.11 12.67 -0.07
C ASN A 576 3.73 14.00 -0.52
N ASP A 577 4.87 14.40 0.06
CA ASP A 577 5.69 15.54 -0.35
C ASP A 577 7.12 15.40 0.22
N PHE A 578 8.04 16.29 -0.18
CA PHE A 578 9.32 16.51 0.48
C PHE A 578 9.39 17.90 1.12
N ASN A 579 9.37 17.97 2.45
CA ASN A 579 9.60 19.22 3.17
C ASN A 579 11.10 19.56 3.23
N LEU A 580 11.66 20.03 2.11
CA LEU A 580 13.08 20.39 2.01
C LEU A 580 13.45 21.56 2.93
N ASN A 581 12.49 22.41 3.29
CA ASN A 581 12.72 23.52 4.23
C ASN A 581 13.02 23.04 5.65
N ALA A 582 12.58 21.83 6.03
CA ALA A 582 12.87 21.26 7.34
C ALA A 582 14.38 21.13 7.61
N PHE A 583 15.22 21.00 6.58
CA PHE A 583 16.68 20.97 6.72
C PHE A 583 17.27 22.26 7.33
N LYS A 584 16.60 23.40 7.18
CA LYS A 584 17.03 24.68 7.79
C LYS A 584 17.00 24.66 9.32
N ALA A 585 16.21 23.75 9.91
CA ALA A 585 16.09 23.58 11.35
C ALA A 585 16.98 22.43 11.89
N LYS A 586 17.80 21.79 11.03
CA LYS A 586 18.58 20.59 11.41
C LYS A 586 20.06 20.90 11.62
N GLY A 587 20.63 20.28 12.65
CA GLY A 587 22.08 20.12 12.82
C GLY A 587 22.58 18.86 12.13
N ALA A 588 23.80 18.44 12.48
CA ALA A 588 24.40 17.22 11.94
C ALA A 588 23.76 15.94 12.51
N LEU A 589 23.79 14.86 11.73
CA LEU A 589 23.23 13.55 12.11
C LEU A 589 24.33 12.51 12.31
N ALA A 590 24.20 11.67 13.33
CA ALA A 590 25.16 10.61 13.62
C ALA A 590 25.03 9.45 12.63
N THR A 591 26.01 9.32 11.73
CA THR A 591 26.05 8.34 10.62
C THR A 591 26.92 7.12 10.91
N SER A 592 27.89 7.26 11.81
CA SER A 592 28.68 6.16 12.36
C SER A 592 28.99 6.43 13.84
N ALA A 593 29.60 5.47 14.55
CA ALA A 593 29.74 5.53 16.00
C ALA A 593 30.49 6.81 16.46
N GLY A 594 29.77 7.78 17.02
CA GLY A 594 30.30 9.05 17.50
C GLY A 594 30.74 10.03 16.40
N LYS A 595 30.35 9.79 15.15
CA LYS A 595 30.70 10.62 13.99
C LYS A 595 29.45 11.17 13.33
N TYR A 596 29.57 12.37 12.77
CA TYR A 596 28.44 13.16 12.31
C TYR A 596 28.62 13.61 10.86
N THR A 597 27.50 13.63 10.14
CA THR A 597 27.41 14.07 8.74
C THR A 597 26.40 15.20 8.63
N THR A 598 26.62 16.14 7.73
CA THR A 598 25.68 17.24 7.45
C THR A 598 24.32 16.69 6.98
N PRO A 599 23.19 17.33 7.33
CA PRO A 599 21.90 16.65 7.38
C PRO A 599 21.35 16.21 6.02
N ILE A 600 21.55 16.98 4.95
CA ILE A 600 21.09 16.59 3.60
C ILE A 600 21.89 15.38 3.14
N THR A 601 23.22 15.46 3.23
CA THR A 601 24.13 14.37 2.87
C THR A 601 23.85 13.10 3.70
N ALA A 602 23.63 13.22 5.01
CA ALA A 602 23.29 12.08 5.87
C ALA A 602 21.98 11.40 5.44
N THR A 603 20.98 12.18 5.03
CA THR A 603 19.69 11.65 4.56
C THR A 603 19.87 10.88 3.24
N CYS A 604 20.46 11.51 2.22
CA CYS A 604 20.68 10.88 0.91
C CYS A 604 21.57 9.63 1.02
N THR A 605 22.59 9.68 1.87
CA THR A 605 23.51 8.55 2.06
C THR A 605 22.93 7.42 2.90
N SER A 606 21.65 7.48 3.28
CA SER A 606 20.92 6.32 3.80
C SER A 606 20.80 5.21 2.76
N CYS A 607 20.66 5.57 1.48
CA CYS A 607 20.53 4.65 0.36
C CYS A 607 21.72 4.73 -0.61
N HIS A 608 22.35 5.91 -0.75
CA HIS A 608 23.51 6.10 -1.62
C HIS A 608 24.82 5.99 -0.85
N ALA A 609 25.68 5.05 -1.22
CA ALA A 609 27.01 4.99 -0.64
C ALA A 609 27.79 6.29 -0.97
N PRO A 610 28.42 6.98 0.00
CA PRO A 610 29.10 8.26 -0.26
C PRO A 610 30.08 8.21 -1.44
N GLU A 611 30.80 7.10 -1.61
CA GLU A 611 31.74 6.84 -2.69
C GLU A 611 31.09 6.67 -4.08
N SER A 612 29.79 6.41 -4.14
CA SER A 612 29.03 6.33 -5.40
C SER A 612 28.67 7.71 -5.97
N ILE A 613 28.81 8.77 -5.17
CA ILE A 613 28.45 10.15 -5.56
C ILE A 613 29.63 10.78 -6.30
N GLY A 614 29.66 10.60 -7.62
CA GLY A 614 30.83 10.89 -8.48
C GLY A 614 31.31 12.35 -8.52
N HIS A 615 30.45 13.33 -8.23
CA HIS A 615 30.86 14.74 -8.14
C HIS A 615 31.50 15.11 -6.79
N GLY A 616 31.56 14.16 -5.84
CA GLY A 616 32.05 14.37 -4.49
C GLY A 616 31.12 15.23 -3.62
N LEU A 617 31.39 15.24 -2.32
CA LEU A 617 30.55 15.90 -1.31
C LEU A 617 31.21 17.15 -0.70
N THR A 618 32.54 17.16 -0.58
CA THR A 618 33.30 18.26 0.05
C THR A 618 33.12 19.59 -0.67
N ASN A 619 33.10 19.60 -2.01
CA ASN A 619 32.92 20.81 -2.81
C ASN A 619 31.50 21.41 -2.67
N MET A 620 30.57 20.64 -2.10
CA MET A 620 29.19 21.04 -1.86
C MET A 620 28.95 21.48 -0.41
N GLY A 621 30.02 21.72 0.36
CA GLY A 621 29.95 22.15 1.76
C GLY A 621 29.59 21.06 2.77
N ALA A 622 29.53 19.80 2.34
CA ALA A 622 29.17 18.67 3.21
C ALA A 622 30.37 18.15 4.01
N ILE A 623 30.08 17.71 5.24
CA ILE A 623 31.00 16.93 6.08
C ILE A 623 30.42 15.51 6.19
N VAL A 624 31.27 14.50 6.00
CA VAL A 624 30.91 13.08 6.08
C VAL A 624 31.73 12.41 7.17
N ASP A 625 31.05 11.82 8.15
CA ASP A 625 31.65 11.14 9.31
C ASP A 625 32.73 11.99 10.05
N GLY A 626 32.50 13.30 10.13
CA GLY A 626 33.32 14.24 10.89
C GLY A 626 33.05 14.19 12.39
N ASP A 627 33.72 15.06 13.16
CA ASP A 627 33.35 15.25 14.57
C ASP A 627 32.06 16.10 14.72
N TYR A 628 31.48 16.09 15.91
CA TYR A 628 30.22 16.79 16.19
C TYR A 628 30.28 18.29 15.90
N VAL A 629 31.37 18.95 16.26
CA VAL A 629 31.50 20.41 16.14
C VAL A 629 31.68 20.79 14.68
N GLU A 630 32.58 20.11 13.97
CA GLU A 630 32.85 20.32 12.55
C GLU A 630 31.58 20.15 11.70
N ALA A 631 30.88 19.02 11.86
CA ALA A 631 29.69 18.74 11.08
C ALA A 631 28.54 19.72 11.38
N ASN A 632 28.37 20.15 12.64
CA ASN A 632 27.34 21.14 12.99
C ASN A 632 27.66 22.55 12.47
N GLN A 633 28.93 22.96 12.45
CA GLN A 633 29.33 24.23 11.83
C GLN A 633 29.04 24.25 10.32
N ALA A 634 29.10 23.09 9.66
CA ALA A 634 28.82 22.91 8.24
C ALA A 634 27.36 22.59 7.92
N ALA A 635 26.49 22.33 8.91
CA ALA A 635 25.14 21.79 8.70
C ALA A 635 24.24 22.65 7.79
N GLN A 636 24.52 23.94 7.68
CA GLN A 636 23.77 24.90 6.84
C GLN A 636 24.60 25.42 5.66
N GLN A 637 25.72 24.76 5.33
CA GLN A 637 26.61 25.13 4.22
C GLN A 637 26.42 24.23 2.99
N GLU A 638 25.56 23.21 3.08
CA GLU A 638 25.28 22.28 1.99
C GLU A 638 24.60 22.99 0.81
N THR A 639 25.18 22.86 -0.39
CA THR A 639 24.63 23.47 -1.62
C THR A 639 23.82 22.49 -2.48
N CYS A 640 23.42 21.34 -1.92
CA CYS A 640 22.77 20.25 -2.66
C CYS A 640 21.53 20.70 -3.45
N PHE A 641 20.62 21.44 -2.81
CA PHE A 641 19.37 21.91 -3.41
C PHE A 641 19.52 23.12 -4.34
N PHE A 642 20.75 23.59 -4.58
CA PHE A 642 21.00 24.50 -5.71
C PHE A 642 20.79 23.77 -7.04
N CYS A 643 21.25 22.52 -7.12
CA CYS A 643 21.09 21.67 -8.29
C CYS A 643 19.88 20.74 -8.16
N HIS A 644 19.78 19.97 -7.07
CA HIS A 644 18.72 18.98 -6.90
C HIS A 644 17.37 19.64 -6.61
N GLN A 645 16.35 19.26 -7.39
CA GLN A 645 14.97 19.70 -7.21
C GLN A 645 14.08 18.45 -7.07
N PRO A 646 14.31 17.61 -6.03
CA PRO A 646 13.65 16.32 -5.93
C PRO A 646 12.15 16.50 -5.74
N THR A 647 11.38 15.65 -6.42
CA THR A 647 9.93 15.50 -6.21
C THR A 647 9.64 14.06 -5.82
N VAL A 648 8.47 13.81 -5.22
CA VAL A 648 8.06 12.43 -4.88
C VAL A 648 7.99 11.55 -6.12
N ALA A 649 7.53 12.08 -7.25
CA ALA A 649 7.43 11.35 -8.51
C ALA A 649 8.81 11.02 -9.12
N ASP A 650 9.76 11.94 -9.00
CA ASP A 650 11.14 11.74 -9.43
C ASP A 650 12.08 12.55 -8.51
N HIS A 651 12.78 11.83 -7.62
CA HIS A 651 13.73 12.42 -6.69
C HIS A 651 15.10 12.69 -7.34
N THR A 652 15.30 12.27 -8.59
CA THR A 652 16.56 12.41 -9.32
C THR A 652 16.66 13.72 -10.12
N VAL A 653 15.56 14.48 -10.19
CA VAL A 653 15.49 15.74 -10.94
C VAL A 653 16.56 16.74 -10.48
N VAL A 654 17.29 17.27 -11.46
CA VAL A 654 18.33 18.28 -11.27
C VAL A 654 18.14 19.46 -12.23
N LYS A 655 18.46 20.65 -11.74
CA LYS A 655 18.66 21.86 -12.52
C LYS A 655 20.16 22.12 -12.62
N MET A 656 20.71 21.99 -13.83
CA MET A 656 22.13 22.20 -14.12
C MET A 656 22.41 23.63 -14.55
#